data_AF-A0A813K543-F1
#
_entry.id   AF-A0A813K543-F1
#
_cell.length_a   1.000
_cell.length_b   1.000
_cell.length_c   1.000
_cell.angle_alpha   90.00
_cell.angle_beta   90.00
_cell.angle_gamma   90.00
#
_symmetry.space_group_name_H-M   'P 1'
#
loop_
_entity.id
_entity.type
_entity.pdbx_description
1 polymer ?
#
loop_
_entity_poly.entity_id
_entity_poly.type
_entity_poly.pdbx_seq_one_letter_code
_entity_poly.pdbx_strand_id
1 'polypeptide(L)'
;MAPFFLTACLLGVIQHAGAAATLRSVDVSGTDAGDCASSPCVSLSYVIAQAVTGDVVELGPGKHSGPLNRNLELGGGKAALTIRGVAGTTVDLQNKGRFIKLDASAGATTIQGLTILNGNCVNLGTNNRKGAGIMLVSSTAILKNLTLTNMFCFSASLIYGHGGCEFCGGAFYMEHSSAQLSNLLVTDGVANHGSGIASWGSERSVIEDSVFERHGGHEGNGGGGTLLAEGNSTPEFRRVRFSYGTSDTGGHLRDGGTSAPTFTDCIFEYGRGRAGSIYYSYAATRAKFENCVFQHSYATWSAAAYISGGTLPTFINVTFYNNTAGIEAGAMGPPLSVASAVSAYSVNGAVRFSGKGLFTVGENGPLVFNRSRFIQNSVDSAAGVAGTVEVEGNAIFDSCVFEDNKGGLKGGALVNIALYGAGLPLVISNSVFKGNKADDGSAIYMWNNRQEEDKVPLVSIIDTVFEGNYATYSGTVRLEGPHKVTISNSVFRENVAGLDGGGVSVAGQGNVPAELLVVDTEFAFNHAFSNGGAISCVEPMLKKGSKLDLLRATFGNNTAAGFGGAVATSCSYPNFSHSVFLGNKATTRSGGALALGQLACTTVGEPIFVEVQLLENDASQVGGAFFYSLATSCAIPTVQGDQSSWNQSAGGWKCLDPCSRNGICAAAGGGACVCLVGYDGADCSGCSGSVSFSVYVVDASGLSVADPSVESCSEGLFQSSDMQHIMNIGIVEHWFIKPSDITPGPKSILGSGSFGIVVKGMLNYATEVAIKIPKTRFQSREESQLANEMRLFRHIRHSNIVLFHGATLMVINGGSPCLSLILEWVNGGNFGEYMQQLRSNAVFEADGHAFAYKILLDVARGMTYLHKLTPVILHLDLKPANILVEKSVPPKGKITDFGLSRFARNSLPQHKVGTEKYMAPEVAQRKVYGPEADVFSFGRVIIWTITGELCPELISSTSFKGQEDACLFQTLDEVASSCLEEEPHMRPHFFQVYDRLTTPLPPPPTTTKIVL
;
A
#
# COMPACT_ATOMS: atom_id res chain seq x y z
N MET A 1 -9.49 60.29 70.54
CA MET A 1 -10.39 59.43 69.74
C MET A 1 -10.63 58.19 70.57
N ALA A 2 -11.80 58.11 71.18
CA ALA A 2 -12.13 57.17 72.25
C ALA A 2 -13.42 56.39 71.90
N PRO A 3 -13.65 55.21 72.52
CA PRO A 3 -14.68 54.23 72.14
C PRO A 3 -15.92 54.29 73.05
N PHE A 4 -17.09 53.75 72.64
CA PHE A 4 -18.17 53.28 73.54
C PHE A 4 -19.25 52.44 72.81
N PHE A 5 -19.89 51.56 73.60
CA PHE A 5 -20.92 50.51 73.37
C PHE A 5 -22.33 50.98 72.91
N LEU A 6 -23.14 50.09 72.26
CA LEU A 6 -24.44 49.48 72.73
C LEU A 6 -25.38 48.89 71.62
N THR A 7 -25.78 47.62 71.82
CA THR A 7 -27.11 46.92 71.68
C THR A 7 -28.01 46.86 70.41
N ALA A 8 -28.27 45.60 70.00
CA ALA A 8 -29.54 44.80 70.03
C ALA A 8 -30.60 44.79 68.90
N CYS A 9 -31.22 43.59 68.77
CA CYS A 9 -32.43 43.11 68.06
C CYS A 9 -32.28 42.78 66.56
N LEU A 10 -32.69 41.64 65.96
CA LEU A 10 -33.59 40.48 66.18
C LEU A 10 -34.26 40.23 64.80
N LEU A 11 -34.61 38.97 64.48
CA LEU A 11 -35.36 38.45 63.30
C LEU A 11 -34.49 38.04 62.10
N GLY A 12 -34.38 36.78 61.69
CA GLY A 12 -35.02 35.56 62.17
C GLY A 12 -34.21 34.35 61.70
N VAL A 13 -33.68 33.60 62.66
CA VAL A 13 -33.35 32.19 62.47
C VAL A 13 -34.68 31.47 62.34
N ILE A 14 -35.17 31.33 61.10
CA ILE A 14 -36.11 30.26 60.83
C ILE A 14 -35.25 29.00 60.70
N GLN A 15 -35.24 28.23 61.79
CA GLN A 15 -35.17 26.79 61.71
C GLN A 15 -36.21 26.35 60.66
N HIS A 16 -35.80 26.07 59.43
CA HIS A 16 -36.42 24.95 58.77
C HIS A 16 -35.78 23.72 59.40
N ALA A 17 -36.54 23.13 60.33
CA ALA A 17 -36.38 21.78 60.80
C ALA A 17 -35.80 20.93 59.67
N GLY A 18 -34.67 20.28 59.92
CA GLY A 18 -34.17 19.24 59.02
C GLY A 18 -35.29 18.23 58.87
N ALA A 19 -35.96 18.27 57.71
CA ALA A 19 -36.89 17.23 57.34
C ALA A 19 -36.07 15.94 57.36
N ALA A 20 -36.45 15.01 58.24
CA ALA A 20 -35.81 13.71 58.29
C ALA A 20 -35.91 13.09 56.89
N ALA A 21 -34.79 12.64 56.34
CA ALA A 21 -34.76 11.91 55.07
C ALA A 21 -35.84 10.83 55.07
N THR A 22 -36.81 10.96 54.16
CA THR A 22 -38.00 10.13 54.13
C THR A 22 -37.95 9.21 52.90
N LEU A 23 -38.36 7.95 53.08
CA LEU A 23 -38.57 7.02 51.98
C LEU A 23 -39.91 7.35 51.30
N ARG A 24 -39.88 7.58 49.98
CA ARG A 24 -41.05 7.85 49.15
C ARG A 24 -41.15 6.79 48.06
N SER A 25 -42.21 5.98 48.08
CA SER A 25 -42.43 4.89 47.13
C SER A 25 -43.26 5.34 45.91
N VAL A 26 -42.88 4.88 44.72
CA VAL A 26 -43.61 5.06 43.45
C VAL A 26 -44.00 3.67 42.93
N ASP A 27 -45.30 3.39 42.80
CA ASP A 27 -45.81 2.12 42.28
C ASP A 27 -46.16 2.21 40.79
N VAL A 28 -46.18 1.06 40.09
CA VAL A 28 -46.49 0.94 38.66
C VAL A 28 -47.92 1.37 38.35
N SER A 29 -48.84 1.28 39.31
CA SER A 29 -50.22 1.78 39.17
C SER A 29 -50.30 3.31 39.02
N GLY A 30 -49.22 4.04 39.32
CA GLY A 30 -49.05 5.48 39.06
C GLY A 30 -48.68 5.84 37.62
N THR A 31 -48.72 4.90 36.67
CA THR A 31 -48.55 5.18 35.24
C THR A 31 -49.78 5.89 34.69
N ASP A 32 -49.62 7.14 34.26
CA ASP A 32 -50.62 7.88 33.48
C ASP A 32 -50.95 7.13 32.17
N ALA A 33 -51.94 6.23 32.24
CA ALA A 33 -52.65 5.71 31.08
C ALA A 33 -53.87 6.58 30.71
N GLY A 34 -54.12 7.66 31.44
CA GLY A 34 -55.23 8.59 31.25
C GLY A 34 -55.98 8.83 32.55
N ASP A 35 -56.10 10.10 32.94
CA ASP A 35 -56.77 10.64 34.14
C ASP A 35 -56.11 10.35 35.51
N CYS A 36 -55.22 11.26 35.98
CA CYS A 36 -54.97 11.47 37.42
C CYS A 36 -56.25 12.06 38.08
N ALA A 37 -57.35 11.30 38.13
CA ALA A 37 -58.62 11.73 38.72
C ALA A 37 -58.73 11.42 40.23
N SER A 38 -57.78 10.69 40.81
CA SER A 38 -57.77 10.38 42.25
C SER A 38 -56.46 10.77 42.91
N SER A 39 -56.59 11.46 44.06
CA SER A 39 -55.50 11.96 44.89
C SER A 39 -55.20 10.98 46.03
N PRO A 40 -53.91 10.76 46.37
CA PRO A 40 -52.74 11.37 45.77
C PRO A 40 -52.26 10.63 44.51
N CYS A 41 -52.01 11.37 43.41
CA CYS A 41 -51.39 10.80 42.20
C CYS A 41 -49.90 10.55 42.51
N VAL A 42 -49.48 9.29 42.64
CA VAL A 42 -48.10 8.92 43.03
C VAL A 42 -47.21 8.71 41.81
N SER A 43 -47.21 9.66 40.87
CA SER A 43 -46.32 9.62 39.70
C SER A 43 -44.88 10.00 40.08
N LEU A 44 -43.90 9.58 39.30
CA LEU A 44 -42.49 9.85 39.59
C LEU A 44 -42.19 11.37 39.62
N SER A 45 -42.74 12.13 38.66
CA SER A 45 -42.63 13.59 38.65
C SER A 45 -43.24 14.23 39.90
N TYR A 46 -44.41 13.76 40.36
CA TYR A 46 -45.04 14.28 41.57
C TYR A 46 -44.21 13.99 42.83
N VAL A 47 -43.68 12.76 42.96
CA VAL A 47 -42.85 12.39 44.10
C VAL A 47 -41.54 13.17 44.12
N ILE A 48 -40.88 13.36 42.97
CA ILE A 48 -39.69 14.22 42.84
C ILE A 48 -40.05 15.70 43.09
N ALA A 49 -41.27 16.14 42.74
CA ALA A 49 -41.75 17.48 43.01
C ALA A 49 -41.79 17.78 44.52
N GLN A 50 -42.13 16.79 45.35
CA GLN A 50 -42.25 16.91 46.81
C GLN A 50 -41.02 16.49 47.60
N ALA A 51 -40.07 15.81 46.98
CA ALA A 51 -38.87 15.35 47.65
C ALA A 51 -38.00 16.52 48.13
N VAL A 52 -37.44 16.37 49.33
CA VAL A 52 -36.48 17.30 49.94
C VAL A 52 -35.11 16.63 50.08
N THR A 53 -34.09 17.42 50.38
CA THR A 53 -32.71 16.93 50.50
C THR A 53 -32.57 15.73 51.43
N GLY A 54 -31.91 14.68 50.94
CA GLY A 54 -31.71 13.42 51.66
C GLY A 54 -32.80 12.37 51.44
N ASP A 55 -33.94 12.71 50.84
CA ASP A 55 -35.02 11.74 50.59
C ASP A 55 -34.58 10.60 49.65
N VAL A 56 -35.19 9.43 49.86
CA VAL A 56 -35.03 8.25 49.00
C VAL A 56 -36.32 8.05 48.21
N VAL A 57 -36.27 8.19 46.89
CA VAL A 57 -37.36 7.87 45.97
C VAL A 57 -37.18 6.44 45.50
N GLU A 58 -38.02 5.53 45.98
CA GLU A 58 -37.99 4.10 45.62
C GLU A 58 -39.06 3.77 44.59
N LEU A 59 -38.65 3.26 43.44
CA LEU A 59 -39.56 2.79 42.41
C LEU A 59 -39.81 1.29 42.60
N GLY A 60 -41.09 0.92 42.68
CA GLY A 60 -41.55 -0.47 42.79
C GLY A 60 -41.23 -1.31 41.54
N PRO A 61 -41.37 -2.64 41.63
CA PRO A 61 -41.01 -3.55 40.56
C PRO A 61 -42.01 -3.44 39.41
N GLY A 62 -41.54 -3.51 38.16
CA GLY A 62 -42.40 -3.40 36.97
C GLY A 62 -42.08 -2.20 36.09
N LYS A 63 -42.94 -1.96 35.10
CA LYS A 63 -42.69 -1.02 34.00
C LYS A 63 -43.42 0.31 34.21
N HIS A 64 -42.67 1.36 34.55
CA HIS A 64 -43.12 2.73 34.69
C HIS A 64 -43.07 3.44 33.32
N SER A 65 -44.24 3.68 32.72
CA SER A 65 -44.39 4.39 31.43
C SER A 65 -45.38 5.55 31.56
N GLY A 66 -45.21 6.60 30.76
CA GLY A 66 -46.15 7.74 30.72
C GLY A 66 -45.46 9.10 30.63
N PRO A 67 -46.21 10.17 30.30
CA PRO A 67 -45.66 11.52 30.11
C PRO A 67 -44.99 12.11 31.34
N LEU A 68 -45.44 11.77 32.54
CA LEU A 68 -44.88 12.27 33.80
C LEU A 68 -43.63 11.52 34.30
N ASN A 69 -43.19 10.46 33.60
CA ASN A 69 -42.00 9.68 33.97
C ASN A 69 -40.77 10.01 33.11
N ARG A 70 -40.86 11.07 32.29
CA ARG A 70 -39.80 11.54 31.39
C ARG A 70 -39.60 13.05 31.52
N ASN A 71 -38.44 13.53 31.08
CA ASN A 71 -37.99 14.92 31.16
C ASN A 71 -38.03 15.48 32.58
N LEU A 72 -37.69 14.65 33.56
CA LEU A 72 -37.59 15.07 34.95
C LEU A 72 -36.44 16.08 35.08
N GLU A 73 -36.64 17.11 35.89
CA GLU A 73 -35.60 18.09 36.19
C GLU A 73 -35.41 18.19 37.70
N LEU A 74 -34.16 18.00 38.14
CA LEU A 74 -33.73 18.27 39.51
C LEU A 74 -32.87 19.52 39.50
N GLY A 75 -33.43 20.56 40.10
CA GLY A 75 -32.88 21.91 40.17
C GLY A 75 -33.76 22.85 41.01
N GLY A 76 -33.31 24.07 41.29
CA GLY A 76 -34.04 25.09 42.04
C GLY A 76 -34.07 24.90 43.57
N GLY A 77 -33.01 24.37 44.18
CA GLY A 77 -32.88 24.24 45.64
C GLY A 77 -33.23 22.86 46.23
N LYS A 78 -33.43 21.85 45.37
CA LYS A 78 -33.56 20.45 45.76
C LYS A 78 -32.20 19.76 45.71
N ALA A 79 -31.47 19.75 46.82
CA ALA A 79 -30.11 19.19 46.86
C ALA A 79 -30.11 17.70 47.26
N ALA A 80 -29.36 16.83 46.60
CA ALA A 80 -28.99 15.47 47.01
C ALA A 80 -30.15 14.50 47.32
N LEU A 81 -30.78 13.94 46.27
CA LEU A 81 -31.74 12.84 46.40
C LEU A 81 -31.09 11.47 46.13
N THR A 82 -31.70 10.39 46.63
CA THR A 82 -31.41 9.03 46.16
C THR A 82 -32.62 8.46 45.41
N ILE A 83 -32.49 8.20 44.11
CA ILE A 83 -33.50 7.51 43.31
C ILE A 83 -33.05 6.05 43.15
N ARG A 84 -33.85 5.10 43.64
CA ARG A 84 -33.52 3.67 43.54
C ARG A 84 -34.66 2.83 43.00
N GLY A 85 -34.37 1.91 42.09
CA GLY A 85 -35.28 0.85 41.70
C GLY A 85 -35.11 -0.39 42.56
N VAL A 86 -36.21 -1.09 42.83
CA VAL A 86 -36.14 -2.48 43.30
C VAL A 86 -35.89 -3.42 42.12
N ALA A 87 -35.59 -4.69 42.39
CA ALA A 87 -35.32 -5.66 41.33
C ALA A 87 -36.50 -5.74 40.32
N GLY A 88 -36.19 -5.63 39.03
CA GLY A 88 -37.20 -5.65 37.96
C GLY A 88 -37.85 -4.29 37.66
N THR A 89 -37.39 -3.18 38.25
CA THR A 89 -37.87 -1.84 37.92
C THR A 89 -37.38 -1.38 36.55
N THR A 90 -38.31 -1.01 35.69
CA THR A 90 -38.05 -0.46 34.34
C THR A 90 -38.76 0.88 34.17
N VAL A 91 -38.08 1.88 33.60
CA VAL A 91 -38.64 3.17 33.19
C VAL A 91 -38.60 3.24 31.66
N ASP A 92 -39.75 3.30 31.00
CA ASP A 92 -39.86 3.39 29.54
C ASP A 92 -40.24 4.79 29.11
N LEU A 93 -39.32 5.46 28.42
CA LEU A 93 -39.45 6.86 27.98
C LEU A 93 -40.20 7.01 26.65
N GLN A 94 -40.56 5.89 26.00
CA GLN A 94 -41.42 5.81 24.81
C GLN A 94 -40.93 6.63 23.61
N ASN A 95 -39.62 6.88 23.49
CA ASN A 95 -38.96 7.72 22.49
C ASN A 95 -39.40 9.19 22.51
N LYS A 96 -39.92 9.69 23.65
CA LYS A 96 -40.52 11.02 23.79
C LYS A 96 -39.71 12.01 24.65
N GLY A 97 -38.56 11.60 25.18
CA GLY A 97 -37.73 12.46 26.03
C GLY A 97 -36.65 11.68 26.78
N ARG A 98 -36.01 12.35 27.73
CA ARG A 98 -34.97 11.80 28.61
C ARG A 98 -35.53 11.31 29.93
N PHE A 99 -34.74 10.60 30.72
CA PHE A 99 -35.14 10.24 32.08
C PHE A 99 -35.09 11.48 32.98
N ILE A 100 -33.89 12.02 33.20
CA ILE A 100 -33.69 13.11 34.14
C ILE A 100 -32.53 14.04 33.75
N LYS A 101 -32.69 15.32 34.09
CA LYS A 101 -31.64 16.34 34.05
C LYS A 101 -31.31 16.79 35.47
N LEU A 102 -30.03 16.79 35.82
CA LEU A 102 -29.48 17.32 37.07
C LEU A 102 -28.72 18.61 36.77
N ASP A 103 -29.07 19.70 37.44
CA ASP A 103 -28.34 20.97 37.33
C ASP A 103 -27.44 21.25 38.56
N ALA A 104 -26.75 22.39 38.57
CA ALA A 104 -25.83 22.77 39.64
C ALA A 104 -26.45 22.81 41.04
N SER A 105 -27.76 22.99 41.13
CA SER A 105 -28.50 23.06 42.39
C SER A 105 -29.07 21.71 42.84
N ALA A 106 -28.86 20.64 42.06
CA ALA A 106 -29.32 19.29 42.36
C ALA A 106 -28.57 18.60 43.51
N GLY A 107 -27.44 19.14 43.99
CA GLY A 107 -26.56 18.49 44.97
C GLY A 107 -26.03 17.12 44.51
N ALA A 108 -25.40 16.36 45.41
CA ALA A 108 -24.87 15.01 45.11
C ALA A 108 -26.00 13.97 45.03
N THR A 109 -26.63 13.84 43.86
CA THR A 109 -27.75 12.92 43.64
C THR A 109 -27.26 11.51 43.30
N THR A 110 -27.87 10.50 43.90
CA THR A 110 -27.60 9.08 43.61
C THR A 110 -28.74 8.47 42.80
N ILE A 111 -28.44 7.75 41.72
CA ILE A 111 -29.42 6.99 40.93
C ILE A 111 -28.92 5.54 40.82
N GLN A 112 -29.75 4.57 41.22
CA GLN A 112 -29.32 3.17 41.22
C GLN A 112 -30.40 2.13 40.95
N GLY A 113 -30.01 0.99 40.39
CA GLY A 113 -30.87 -0.19 40.28
C GLY A 113 -32.04 -0.03 39.30
N LEU A 114 -31.86 0.72 38.21
CA LEU A 114 -32.91 0.99 37.23
C LEU A 114 -32.56 0.46 35.84
N THR A 115 -33.57 -0.05 35.15
CA THR A 115 -33.52 -0.21 33.68
C THR A 115 -34.26 0.96 33.03
N ILE A 116 -33.62 1.68 32.12
CA ILE A 116 -34.19 2.83 31.40
C ILE A 116 -34.21 2.50 29.90
N LEU A 117 -35.39 2.60 29.27
CA LEU A 117 -35.60 2.19 27.89
C LEU A 117 -36.10 3.35 27.01
N ASN A 118 -35.76 3.31 25.73
CA ASN A 118 -36.37 4.09 24.65
C ASN A 118 -36.29 5.61 24.89
N GLY A 119 -35.10 6.12 25.19
CA GLY A 119 -34.87 7.55 25.41
C GLY A 119 -34.72 8.33 24.11
N ASN A 120 -35.11 9.61 24.14
CA ASN A 120 -34.88 10.52 23.02
C ASN A 120 -34.41 11.90 23.50
N CYS A 121 -33.52 12.54 22.74
CA CYS A 121 -33.05 13.88 23.04
C CYS A 121 -34.18 14.92 23.06
N VAL A 122 -34.03 15.93 23.91
CA VAL A 122 -35.00 17.02 24.05
C VAL A 122 -34.45 18.27 23.38
N ASN A 123 -35.31 19.00 22.67
CA ASN A 123 -34.95 20.29 22.07
C ASN A 123 -34.81 21.37 23.15
N LEU A 124 -33.63 22.01 23.23
CA LEU A 124 -33.30 23.05 24.20
C LEU A 124 -33.26 24.47 23.59
N GLY A 125 -33.60 24.66 22.30
CA GLY A 125 -33.57 25.98 21.64
C GLY A 125 -33.36 25.91 20.13
N THR A 126 -32.72 26.94 19.53
CA THR A 126 -32.34 26.93 18.10
C THR A 126 -31.39 25.77 17.82
N ASN A 127 -31.93 24.64 17.34
CA ASN A 127 -31.21 23.44 16.91
C ASN A 127 -30.33 22.73 17.96
N ASN A 128 -30.46 23.02 19.25
CA ASN A 128 -29.62 22.40 20.28
C ASN A 128 -30.36 21.21 20.94
N ARG A 129 -30.00 19.97 20.58
CA ARG A 129 -30.57 18.74 21.17
C ARG A 129 -29.51 17.97 21.95
N LYS A 130 -29.80 17.67 23.22
CA LYS A 130 -28.83 17.02 24.12
C LYS A 130 -29.50 15.98 25.02
N GLY A 131 -28.80 14.87 25.25
CA GLY A 131 -29.05 13.88 26.31
C GLY A 131 -30.39 13.15 26.21
N ALA A 132 -30.37 11.88 25.78
CA ALA A 132 -31.55 11.02 25.65
C ALA A 132 -31.82 10.14 26.89
N GLY A 133 -30.82 9.90 27.75
CA GLY A 133 -30.96 9.20 29.02
C GLY A 133 -30.88 10.14 30.22
N ILE A 134 -29.67 10.31 30.76
CA ILE A 134 -29.38 11.14 31.94
C ILE A 134 -28.49 12.32 31.52
N MET A 135 -28.90 13.53 31.92
CA MET A 135 -28.18 14.77 31.61
C MET A 135 -27.64 15.41 32.89
N LEU A 136 -26.35 15.68 32.94
CA LEU A 136 -25.66 16.33 34.06
C LEU A 136 -25.10 17.67 33.58
N VAL A 137 -25.50 18.76 34.24
CA VAL A 137 -25.05 20.13 33.91
C VAL A 137 -24.56 20.82 35.16
N SER A 138 -23.25 21.07 35.23
CA SER A 138 -22.57 21.67 36.39
C SER A 138 -22.88 20.96 37.71
N SER A 139 -23.05 19.63 37.68
CA SER A 139 -23.61 18.84 38.78
C SER A 139 -22.71 17.69 39.22
N THR A 140 -23.02 17.10 40.38
CA THR A 140 -22.35 15.91 40.90
C THR A 140 -23.33 14.75 41.04
N ALA A 141 -22.98 13.55 40.56
CA ALA A 141 -23.88 12.41 40.62
C ALA A 141 -23.15 11.07 40.89
N ILE A 142 -23.84 10.16 41.57
CA ILE A 142 -23.44 8.75 41.72
C ILE A 142 -24.47 7.90 40.98
N LEU A 143 -24.04 7.18 39.94
CA LEU A 143 -24.89 6.38 39.07
C LEU A 143 -24.39 4.93 39.12
N LYS A 144 -25.20 4.01 39.66
CA LYS A 144 -24.74 2.64 39.91
C LYS A 144 -25.77 1.57 39.54
N ASN A 145 -25.33 0.45 38.96
CA ASN A 145 -26.20 -0.68 38.61
C ASN A 145 -27.36 -0.22 37.71
N LEU A 146 -27.04 0.46 36.61
CA LEU A 146 -28.04 0.95 35.67
C LEU A 146 -27.93 0.21 34.34
N THR A 147 -29.08 -0.12 33.76
CA THR A 147 -29.20 -0.60 32.39
C THR A 147 -29.87 0.46 31.54
N LEU A 148 -29.23 0.93 30.48
CA LEU A 148 -29.80 1.90 29.54
C LEU A 148 -29.80 1.28 28.14
N THR A 149 -30.97 1.18 27.52
CA THR A 149 -31.11 0.55 26.19
C THR A 149 -31.96 1.41 25.26
N ASN A 150 -31.59 1.49 23.98
CA ASN A 150 -32.31 2.24 22.95
C ASN A 150 -32.35 3.76 23.25
N MET A 151 -31.19 4.38 23.38
CA MET A 151 -31.06 5.82 23.64
C MET A 151 -30.72 6.56 22.34
N PHE A 152 -31.66 7.39 21.85
CA PHE A 152 -31.56 8.04 20.55
C PHE A 152 -31.37 9.58 20.65
N CYS A 153 -30.31 10.11 20.04
CA CYS A 153 -30.06 11.56 19.97
C CYS A 153 -29.48 11.97 18.60
N PHE A 154 -30.32 11.97 17.57
CA PHE A 154 -29.93 12.33 16.20
C PHE A 154 -30.97 13.21 15.49
N SER A 155 -30.55 13.84 14.38
CA SER A 155 -31.39 14.64 13.48
C SER A 155 -31.09 14.24 12.03
N ALA A 156 -32.14 14.06 11.22
CA ALA A 156 -32.00 13.72 9.79
C ALA A 156 -31.50 14.89 8.91
N SER A 157 -31.38 16.10 9.46
CA SER A 157 -31.11 17.33 8.72
C SER A 157 -29.81 17.99 9.19
N LEU A 158 -28.65 17.63 8.65
CA LEU A 158 -27.43 18.41 8.81
C LEU A 158 -26.51 18.36 7.58
N ILE A 159 -26.38 19.53 6.95
CA ILE A 159 -25.38 19.93 5.95
C ILE A 159 -24.34 20.78 6.70
N TYR A 160 -23.05 20.60 6.36
CA TYR A 160 -21.83 21.22 6.89
C TYR A 160 -21.92 22.57 7.62
N GLY A 161 -21.21 22.63 8.76
CA GLY A 161 -20.53 23.83 9.26
C GLY A 161 -21.22 24.58 10.39
N HIS A 162 -20.67 24.52 11.61
CA HIS A 162 -20.37 25.63 12.53
C HIS A 162 -20.00 25.08 13.93
N GLY A 163 -19.15 25.79 14.66
CA GLY A 163 -18.60 25.37 15.94
C GLY A 163 -19.65 25.36 17.07
N GLY A 164 -19.91 24.17 17.61
CA GLY A 164 -20.80 23.91 18.75
C GLY A 164 -21.27 22.44 18.72
N CYS A 165 -21.36 21.78 19.88
CA CYS A 165 -21.90 20.42 20.00
C CYS A 165 -23.44 20.47 19.91
N GLU A 166 -24.00 20.78 18.73
CA GLU A 166 -25.44 21.04 18.54
C GLU A 166 -26.31 19.78 18.73
N PHE A 167 -25.72 18.58 18.63
CA PHE A 167 -26.43 17.29 18.73
C PHE A 167 -25.57 16.21 19.41
N CYS A 168 -25.49 16.21 20.74
CA CYS A 168 -24.56 15.35 21.48
C CYS A 168 -25.22 14.56 22.60
N GLY A 169 -24.79 13.30 22.76
CA GLY A 169 -25.13 12.43 23.90
C GLY A 169 -26.38 11.58 23.71
N GLY A 170 -26.23 10.25 23.78
CA GLY A 170 -27.35 9.31 23.88
C GLY A 170 -27.68 8.96 25.34
N ALA A 171 -26.96 8.02 25.95
CA ALA A 171 -27.27 7.54 27.30
C ALA A 171 -26.89 8.52 28.42
N PHE A 172 -25.70 9.13 28.34
CA PHE A 172 -25.22 10.11 29.31
C PHE A 172 -24.68 11.35 28.62
N TYR A 173 -25.12 12.52 29.08
CA TYR A 173 -24.57 13.81 28.68
C TYR A 173 -24.03 14.53 29.91
N MET A 174 -22.76 14.93 29.89
CA MET A 174 -22.08 15.61 31.01
C MET A 174 -21.47 16.92 30.55
N GLU A 175 -21.90 18.02 31.17
CA GLU A 175 -21.40 19.37 30.92
C GLU A 175 -20.90 19.94 32.24
N HIS A 176 -19.61 20.30 32.33
CA HIS A 176 -18.98 20.84 33.54
C HIS A 176 -19.27 20.06 34.83
N SER A 177 -19.43 18.74 34.73
CA SER A 177 -19.92 17.89 35.82
C SER A 177 -18.86 16.91 36.31
N SER A 178 -19.06 16.33 37.49
CA SER A 178 -18.24 15.25 38.06
C SER A 178 -19.14 14.11 38.49
N ALA A 179 -18.98 12.93 37.91
CA ALA A 179 -19.87 11.79 38.18
C ALA A 179 -19.12 10.48 38.42
N GLN A 180 -19.62 9.66 39.35
CA GLN A 180 -19.17 8.29 39.57
C GLN A 180 -20.17 7.32 38.96
N LEU A 181 -19.77 6.65 37.89
CA LEU A 181 -20.56 5.70 37.11
C LEU A 181 -19.98 4.31 37.31
N SER A 182 -20.75 3.37 37.85
CA SER A 182 -20.27 2.00 38.09
C SER A 182 -21.32 0.94 37.77
N ASN A 183 -20.88 -0.24 37.30
CA ASN A 183 -21.74 -1.37 36.96
C ASN A 183 -22.85 -0.99 35.97
N LEU A 184 -22.48 -0.30 34.88
CA LEU A 184 -23.43 0.10 33.85
C LEU A 184 -23.49 -0.93 32.72
N LEU A 185 -24.69 -1.20 32.23
CA LEU A 185 -24.92 -1.87 30.95
C LEU A 185 -25.63 -0.90 30.02
N VAL A 186 -24.95 -0.42 29.00
CA VAL A 186 -25.50 0.56 28.05
C VAL A 186 -25.49 -0.05 26.66
N THR A 187 -26.66 -0.28 26.08
CA THR A 187 -26.77 -0.94 24.79
C THR A 187 -27.60 -0.14 23.79
N ASP A 188 -27.32 -0.35 22.50
CA ASP A 188 -28.19 0.11 21.41
C ASP A 188 -28.41 1.63 21.40
N GLY A 189 -27.32 2.39 21.60
CA GLY A 189 -27.33 3.85 21.54
C GLY A 189 -27.09 4.35 20.12
N VAL A 190 -27.79 5.41 19.70
CA VAL A 190 -27.48 6.11 18.45
C VAL A 190 -27.53 7.62 18.68
N ALA A 191 -26.45 8.32 18.35
CA ALA A 191 -26.37 9.77 18.41
C ALA A 191 -25.53 10.34 17.27
N ASN A 192 -25.58 11.65 17.02
CA ASN A 192 -24.61 12.27 16.12
C ASN A 192 -23.19 12.22 16.72
N HIS A 193 -23.07 12.45 18.05
CA HIS A 193 -21.82 12.30 18.78
C HIS A 193 -22.03 11.71 20.18
N GLY A 194 -21.21 10.73 20.58
CA GLY A 194 -21.16 10.14 21.93
C GLY A 194 -22.47 9.45 22.34
N SER A 195 -22.87 8.37 21.63
CA SER A 195 -24.17 7.73 21.90
C SER A 195 -24.24 7.02 23.26
N GLY A 196 -23.11 6.58 23.81
CA GLY A 196 -22.99 6.13 25.19
C GLY A 196 -22.80 7.33 26.13
N ILE A 197 -21.65 7.98 26.02
CA ILE A 197 -21.26 9.13 26.86
C ILE A 197 -20.81 10.29 25.98
N ALA A 198 -21.35 11.47 26.24
CA ALA A 198 -20.81 12.74 25.74
C ALA A 198 -20.38 13.61 26.93
N SER A 199 -19.13 14.06 26.93
CA SER A 199 -18.53 14.85 27.99
C SER A 199 -17.91 16.14 27.46
N TRP A 200 -18.30 17.27 28.05
CA TRP A 200 -17.81 18.60 27.69
C TRP A 200 -17.38 19.38 28.93
N GLY A 201 -16.11 19.81 28.94
CA GLY A 201 -15.46 20.51 30.05
C GLY A 201 -15.67 19.89 31.44
N SER A 202 -15.81 18.57 31.52
CA SER A 202 -16.11 17.84 32.75
C SER A 202 -14.85 17.19 33.34
N GLU A 203 -14.63 17.36 34.63
CA GLU A 203 -13.43 16.89 35.32
C GLU A 203 -13.78 15.88 36.41
N ARG A 204 -12.87 14.95 36.71
CA ARG A 204 -12.97 13.98 37.82
C ARG A 204 -14.14 12.99 37.73
N SER A 205 -14.74 12.82 36.55
CA SER A 205 -15.72 11.74 36.33
C SER A 205 -15.01 10.40 36.20
N VAL A 206 -15.49 9.40 36.94
CA VAL A 206 -14.96 8.03 36.94
C VAL A 206 -16.04 7.09 36.45
N ILE A 207 -15.72 6.29 35.44
CA ILE A 207 -16.57 5.26 34.87
C ILE A 207 -15.86 3.91 35.05
N GLU A 208 -16.47 2.98 35.78
CA GLU A 208 -15.84 1.69 36.05
C GLU A 208 -16.79 0.49 35.93
N ASP A 209 -16.21 -0.69 35.69
CA ASP A 209 -16.90 -1.98 35.68
C ASP A 209 -18.15 -1.98 34.79
N SER A 210 -18.03 -1.38 33.59
CA SER A 210 -19.18 -1.06 32.74
C SER A 210 -19.01 -1.61 31.33
N VAL A 211 -20.14 -1.85 30.67
CA VAL A 211 -20.21 -2.39 29.30
C VAL A 211 -21.02 -1.45 28.42
N PHE A 212 -20.43 -1.06 27.30
CA PHE A 212 -21.07 -0.31 26.24
C PHE A 212 -21.09 -1.15 24.97
N GLU A 213 -22.28 -1.49 24.49
CA GLU A 213 -22.45 -2.41 23.36
C GLU A 213 -23.35 -1.82 22.26
N ARG A 214 -22.98 -1.98 20.99
CA ARG A 214 -23.78 -1.58 19.82
C ARG A 214 -24.16 -0.09 19.85
N HIS A 215 -23.14 0.76 19.84
CA HIS A 215 -23.26 2.22 19.87
C HIS A 215 -22.92 2.82 18.51
N GLY A 216 -23.78 3.70 17.99
CA GLY A 216 -23.69 4.21 16.62
C GLY A 216 -23.67 5.74 16.51
N GLY A 217 -22.82 6.24 15.62
CA GLY A 217 -22.89 7.56 15.00
C GLY A 217 -23.90 7.54 13.84
N HIS A 218 -24.77 8.54 13.74
CA HIS A 218 -25.68 8.66 12.58
C HIS A 218 -24.90 8.83 11.26
N GLU A 219 -25.34 8.13 10.21
CA GLU A 219 -24.70 8.09 8.89
C GLU A 219 -24.45 9.50 8.33
N GLY A 220 -23.21 9.74 7.88
CA GLY A 220 -22.85 10.85 7.01
C GLY A 220 -22.11 12.02 7.64
N ASN A 221 -22.04 12.13 8.99
CA ASN A 221 -21.29 13.21 9.68
C ASN A 221 -21.00 12.95 11.19
N GLY A 222 -21.40 11.80 11.76
CA GLY A 222 -21.27 11.53 13.20
C GLY A 222 -19.85 11.16 13.65
N GLY A 223 -19.50 11.45 14.91
CA GLY A 223 -18.20 11.06 15.46
C GLY A 223 -18.20 10.78 16.96
N GLY A 224 -17.37 9.83 17.39
CA GLY A 224 -17.36 9.26 18.73
C GLY A 224 -18.56 8.36 18.93
N GLY A 225 -18.56 7.17 18.32
CA GLY A 225 -19.72 6.28 18.29
C GLY A 225 -20.25 6.01 19.69
N THR A 226 -19.37 5.63 20.61
CA THR A 226 -19.72 5.41 22.03
C THR A 226 -19.41 6.60 22.92
N LEU A 227 -18.24 7.20 22.77
CA LEU A 227 -17.69 8.20 23.68
C LEU A 227 -17.22 9.45 22.92
N LEU A 228 -17.64 10.60 23.40
CA LEU A 228 -17.12 11.91 23.02
C LEU A 228 -16.54 12.61 24.26
N ALA A 229 -15.29 13.08 24.18
CA ALA A 229 -14.66 13.94 25.19
C ALA A 229 -14.14 15.24 24.56
N GLU A 230 -14.65 16.39 25.01
CA GLU A 230 -14.37 17.70 24.42
C GLU A 230 -14.03 18.76 25.47
N GLY A 231 -13.45 19.89 25.03
CA GLY A 231 -13.00 20.96 25.92
C GLY A 231 -11.83 20.51 26.79
N ASN A 232 -11.81 20.86 28.07
CA ASN A 232 -10.82 20.43 29.06
C ASN A 232 -11.24 19.14 29.81
N SER A 233 -12.03 18.26 29.18
CA SER A 233 -12.58 17.09 29.88
C SER A 233 -11.50 16.07 30.27
N THR A 234 -11.60 15.51 31.48
CA THR A 234 -10.66 14.51 32.04
C THR A 234 -11.34 13.28 32.65
N PRO A 235 -12.19 12.56 31.89
CA PRO A 235 -12.85 11.36 32.41
C PRO A 235 -11.87 10.19 32.56
N GLU A 236 -12.06 9.37 33.60
CA GLU A 236 -11.32 8.15 33.85
C GLU A 236 -12.20 6.91 33.62
N PHE A 237 -11.70 5.95 32.84
CA PHE A 237 -12.36 4.69 32.54
C PHE A 237 -11.53 3.52 33.10
N ARG A 238 -12.15 2.63 33.88
CA ARG A 238 -11.49 1.49 34.54
C ARG A 238 -12.27 0.21 34.31
N ARG A 239 -11.66 -0.82 33.73
CA ARG A 239 -12.32 -2.12 33.47
C ARG A 239 -13.62 -1.95 32.67
N VAL A 240 -13.57 -1.13 31.62
CA VAL A 240 -14.72 -0.86 30.74
C VAL A 240 -14.55 -1.60 29.43
N ARG A 241 -15.64 -2.24 28.96
CA ARG A 241 -15.69 -2.90 27.65
C ARG A 241 -16.54 -2.09 26.68
N PHE A 242 -15.98 -1.82 25.51
CA PHE A 242 -16.62 -1.15 24.39
C PHE A 242 -16.68 -2.11 23.20
N SER A 243 -17.88 -2.51 22.77
CA SER A 243 -18.07 -3.51 21.72
C SER A 243 -19.04 -3.02 20.64
N TYR A 244 -18.73 -3.28 19.37
CA TYR A 244 -19.58 -2.96 18.22
C TYR A 244 -19.89 -1.46 18.07
N GLY A 245 -18.89 -0.60 18.26
CA GLY A 245 -19.01 0.85 18.03
C GLY A 245 -18.90 1.18 16.55
N THR A 246 -19.84 1.97 16.01
CA THR A 246 -19.89 2.37 14.60
C THR A 246 -19.94 3.88 14.47
N SER A 247 -19.00 4.53 13.77
CA SER A 247 -19.13 5.95 13.42
C SER A 247 -18.22 6.33 12.26
N ASP A 248 -18.44 7.48 11.61
CA ASP A 248 -17.50 7.94 10.58
C ASP A 248 -16.13 8.31 11.19
N THR A 249 -16.10 8.90 12.39
CA THR A 249 -14.86 9.31 13.05
C THR A 249 -14.82 8.83 14.50
N GLY A 250 -13.92 7.91 14.85
CA GLY A 250 -13.84 7.37 16.21
C GLY A 250 -14.97 6.40 16.49
N GLY A 251 -14.89 5.17 15.98
CA GLY A 251 -15.97 4.17 16.08
C GLY A 251 -16.38 3.92 17.53
N HIS A 252 -15.42 3.91 18.47
CA HIS A 252 -15.71 3.91 19.90
C HIS A 252 -15.53 5.29 20.52
N LEU A 253 -14.36 5.89 20.38
CA LEU A 253 -13.92 7.09 21.09
C LEU A 253 -13.54 8.19 20.10
N ARG A 254 -14.04 9.39 20.38
CA ARG A 254 -13.57 10.64 19.79
C ARG A 254 -13.21 11.64 20.90
N ASP A 255 -12.02 12.20 20.85
CA ASP A 255 -11.61 13.28 21.76
C ASP A 255 -11.10 14.53 21.01
N GLY A 256 -11.34 15.69 21.63
CA GLY A 256 -11.11 17.02 21.06
C GLY A 256 -10.71 18.07 22.10
N GLY A 257 -10.33 19.27 21.64
CA GLY A 257 -9.97 20.40 22.51
C GLY A 257 -8.62 20.21 23.23
N THR A 258 -8.64 20.30 24.56
CA THR A 258 -7.49 20.06 25.47
C THR A 258 -7.78 18.91 26.42
N SER A 259 -8.65 17.98 26.01
CA SER A 259 -9.10 16.87 26.84
C SER A 259 -7.98 15.86 27.10
N ALA A 260 -8.06 15.18 28.25
CA ALA A 260 -7.09 14.18 28.66
C ALA A 260 -7.78 12.98 29.31
N PRO A 261 -8.56 12.19 28.55
CA PRO A 261 -9.22 11.00 29.07
C PRO A 261 -8.19 9.90 29.39
N THR A 262 -8.42 9.13 30.46
CA THR A 262 -7.56 8.01 30.85
C THR A 262 -8.33 6.70 30.83
N PHE A 263 -7.73 5.65 30.29
CA PHE A 263 -8.29 4.30 30.19
C PHE A 263 -7.33 3.29 30.83
N THR A 264 -7.85 2.51 31.78
CA THR A 264 -7.10 1.46 32.48
C THR A 264 -7.85 0.14 32.42
N ASP A 265 -7.19 -0.94 32.02
CA ASP A 265 -7.76 -2.29 31.91
C ASP A 265 -9.01 -2.35 31.01
N CYS A 266 -9.06 -1.53 29.95
CA CYS A 266 -10.22 -1.41 29.08
C CYS A 266 -10.09 -2.26 27.80
N ILE A 267 -11.22 -2.74 27.27
CA ILE A 267 -11.27 -3.53 26.04
C ILE A 267 -12.10 -2.76 25.00
N PHE A 268 -11.54 -2.60 23.81
CA PHE A 268 -12.20 -2.03 22.64
C PHE A 268 -12.23 -3.07 21.53
N GLU A 269 -13.41 -3.49 21.11
CA GLU A 269 -13.57 -4.57 20.14
C GLU A 269 -14.65 -4.30 19.09
N TYR A 270 -14.47 -4.89 17.92
CA TYR A 270 -15.42 -4.82 16.80
C TYR A 270 -15.80 -3.39 16.42
N GLY A 271 -14.87 -2.44 16.60
CA GLY A 271 -15.07 -1.06 16.18
C GLY A 271 -15.11 -0.97 14.66
N ARG A 272 -16.00 -0.13 14.13
CA ARG A 272 -16.13 0.15 12.71
C ARG A 272 -16.16 1.65 12.48
N GLY A 273 -15.41 2.12 11.50
CA GLY A 273 -15.53 3.51 11.10
C GLY A 273 -14.78 3.91 9.86
N ARG A 274 -14.96 5.17 9.47
CA ARG A 274 -14.28 5.74 8.31
C ARG A 274 -12.83 6.09 8.68
N ALA A 275 -12.63 6.94 9.69
CA ALA A 275 -11.33 7.26 10.26
C ALA A 275 -11.30 6.94 11.77
N GLY A 276 -10.37 6.09 12.21
CA GLY A 276 -10.26 5.68 13.62
C GLY A 276 -11.41 4.76 14.03
N SER A 277 -11.37 3.47 13.69
CA SER A 277 -12.47 2.54 14.06
C SER A 277 -12.64 2.35 15.57
N ILE A 278 -11.59 2.65 16.35
CA ILE A 278 -11.62 2.64 17.81
C ILE A 278 -11.44 4.06 18.33
N TYR A 279 -10.33 4.70 18.00
CA TYR A 279 -9.93 5.98 18.57
C TYR A 279 -9.75 7.03 17.47
N TYR A 280 -10.31 8.22 17.66
CA TYR A 280 -10.07 9.37 16.82
C TYR A 280 -9.79 10.59 17.69
N SER A 281 -8.62 11.21 17.49
CA SER A 281 -8.23 12.40 18.22
C SER A 281 -8.02 13.60 17.31
N TYR A 282 -8.46 14.76 17.78
CA TYR A 282 -8.16 16.03 17.14
C TYR A 282 -7.86 17.15 18.13
N ALA A 283 -7.06 18.15 17.73
CA ALA A 283 -6.58 19.27 18.57
C ALA A 283 -5.47 18.90 19.60
N ALA A 284 -5.43 19.47 20.80
CA ALA A 284 -4.30 19.38 21.73
C ALA A 284 -4.56 18.41 22.91
N THR A 285 -5.01 17.19 22.59
CA THR A 285 -5.43 16.18 23.57
C THR A 285 -4.26 15.41 24.18
N ARG A 286 -4.46 14.77 25.34
CA ARG A 286 -3.46 13.97 26.06
C ARG A 286 -4.06 12.68 26.60
N ALA A 287 -4.69 11.88 25.75
CA ALA A 287 -5.28 10.62 26.17
C ALA A 287 -4.23 9.61 26.66
N LYS A 288 -4.54 8.83 27.69
CA LYS A 288 -3.66 7.79 28.21
C LYS A 288 -4.36 6.43 28.20
N PHE A 289 -3.71 5.42 27.62
CA PHE A 289 -4.18 4.03 27.62
C PHE A 289 -3.17 3.14 28.36
N GLU A 290 -3.64 2.41 29.37
CA GLU A 290 -2.83 1.53 30.21
C GLU A 290 -3.49 0.16 30.35
N ASN A 291 -2.77 -0.91 29.99
CA ASN A 291 -3.28 -2.30 30.02
C ASN A 291 -4.55 -2.51 29.17
N CYS A 292 -4.67 -1.79 28.06
CA CYS A 292 -5.86 -1.87 27.20
C CYS A 292 -5.68 -2.87 26.05
N VAL A 293 -6.80 -3.35 25.51
CA VAL A 293 -6.82 -4.23 24.33
C VAL A 293 -7.68 -3.62 23.23
N PHE A 294 -7.13 -3.54 22.02
CA PHE A 294 -7.73 -2.99 20.82
C PHE A 294 -7.79 -4.14 19.81
N GLN A 295 -8.97 -4.69 19.55
CA GLN A 295 -9.09 -5.93 18.77
C GLN A 295 -10.22 -5.97 17.75
N HIS A 296 -10.05 -6.81 16.72
CA HIS A 296 -11.10 -7.19 15.76
C HIS A 296 -11.82 -6.00 15.10
N SER A 297 -11.13 -4.86 14.97
CA SER A 297 -11.74 -3.63 14.47
C SER A 297 -11.36 -3.39 13.01
N TYR A 298 -12.26 -2.73 12.29
CA TYR A 298 -12.13 -2.47 10.85
C TYR A 298 -12.40 -1.00 10.53
N ALA A 299 -11.46 -0.34 9.86
CA ALA A 299 -11.67 1.01 9.34
C ALA A 299 -11.53 1.08 7.83
N THR A 300 -12.36 1.90 7.17
CA THR A 300 -12.39 2.00 5.69
C THR A 300 -11.40 3.00 5.11
N TRP A 301 -11.08 4.10 5.81
CA TRP A 301 -10.16 5.14 5.30
C TRP A 301 -8.83 5.20 6.03
N SER A 302 -8.74 4.69 7.26
CA SER A 302 -7.53 4.83 8.07
C SER A 302 -7.42 3.76 9.17
N ALA A 303 -6.54 4.01 10.12
CA ALA A 303 -6.24 3.36 11.37
C ALA A 303 -7.40 2.88 12.24
N ALA A 304 -7.13 1.93 13.13
CA ALA A 304 -7.95 1.73 14.33
C ALA A 304 -7.87 2.94 15.27
N ALA A 305 -6.73 3.64 15.32
CA ALA A 305 -6.53 4.87 16.07
C ALA A 305 -6.00 6.01 15.18
N TYR A 306 -6.83 7.00 14.86
CA TYR A 306 -6.43 8.17 14.07
C TYR A 306 -6.08 9.34 14.99
N ILE A 307 -4.88 9.90 14.89
CA ILE A 307 -4.39 10.97 15.77
C ILE A 307 -4.04 12.20 14.92
N SER A 308 -4.72 13.34 15.11
CA SER A 308 -4.39 14.58 14.36
C SER A 308 -3.26 15.38 15.02
N GLY A 309 -2.69 16.37 14.31
CA GLY A 309 -1.61 17.21 14.85
C GLY A 309 -1.99 17.99 16.11
N GLY A 310 -1.02 18.15 17.01
CA GLY A 310 -1.14 18.78 18.32
C GLY A 310 -1.46 17.83 19.49
N THR A 311 -1.85 16.59 19.22
CA THR A 311 -2.26 15.60 20.23
C THR A 311 -1.08 14.75 20.72
N LEU A 312 -1.13 14.28 21.97
CA LEU A 312 -0.04 13.56 22.65
C LEU A 312 -0.54 12.32 23.41
N PRO A 313 -1.09 11.30 22.72
CA PRO A 313 -1.53 10.10 23.40
C PRO A 313 -0.36 9.22 23.85
N THR A 314 -0.53 8.53 24.97
CA THR A 314 0.46 7.57 25.50
C THR A 314 -0.16 6.18 25.60
N PHE A 315 0.58 5.16 25.11
CA PHE A 315 0.17 3.76 25.15
C PHE A 315 1.16 2.94 26.00
N ILE A 316 0.68 2.40 27.12
CA ILE A 316 1.48 1.60 28.04
C ILE A 316 0.84 0.22 28.15
N ASN A 317 1.58 -0.81 27.76
CA ASN A 317 1.10 -2.19 27.79
C ASN A 317 -0.23 -2.38 27.04
N VAL A 318 -0.33 -1.82 25.83
CA VAL A 318 -1.54 -1.92 25.00
C VAL A 318 -1.34 -2.99 23.94
N THR A 319 -2.35 -3.85 23.75
CA THR A 319 -2.33 -4.88 22.72
C THR A 319 -3.26 -4.52 21.57
N PHE A 320 -2.71 -4.46 20.36
CA PHE A 320 -3.42 -4.29 19.10
C PHE A 320 -3.46 -5.64 18.38
N TYR A 321 -4.62 -6.28 18.35
CA TYR A 321 -4.78 -7.63 17.84
C TYR A 321 -5.81 -7.74 16.71
N ASN A 322 -5.39 -8.27 15.57
CA ASN A 322 -6.28 -8.59 14.46
C ASN A 322 -7.19 -7.42 14.03
N ASN A 323 -6.58 -6.23 13.89
CA ASN A 323 -7.25 -5.05 13.35
C ASN A 323 -6.91 -4.90 11.86
N THR A 324 -7.87 -4.41 11.09
CA THR A 324 -7.75 -4.28 9.63
C THR A 324 -8.08 -2.86 9.17
N ALA A 325 -7.24 -2.31 8.29
CA ALA A 325 -7.52 -1.04 7.59
C ALA A 325 -7.67 -1.28 6.08
N GLY A 326 -8.82 -0.87 5.53
CA GLY A 326 -9.23 -1.10 4.13
C GLY A 326 -8.81 -0.01 3.13
N ILE A 327 -9.21 -0.19 1.87
CA ILE A 327 -8.98 0.70 0.72
C ILE A 327 -10.16 1.66 0.50
N GLU A 328 -9.90 2.85 -0.04
CA GLU A 328 -10.88 3.85 -0.53
C GLU A 328 -12.17 3.22 -1.11
N ALA A 329 -13.24 3.25 -0.33
CA ALA A 329 -14.60 3.09 -0.85
C ALA A 329 -14.99 4.41 -1.53
N GLY A 330 -15.13 4.38 -2.87
CA GLY A 330 -15.38 5.53 -3.71
C GLY A 330 -16.74 6.20 -3.48
N ALA A 331 -16.74 7.54 -3.49
CA ALA A 331 -17.80 8.41 -4.02
C ALA A 331 -17.30 9.87 -4.13
N MET A 332 -17.27 10.38 -5.37
CA MET A 332 -17.08 11.78 -5.83
C MET A 332 -15.69 12.47 -5.72
N GLY A 333 -14.99 12.57 -6.87
CA GLY A 333 -13.97 13.58 -7.18
C GLY A 333 -12.60 13.05 -7.69
N PRO A 334 -12.05 13.51 -8.85
CA PRO A 334 -10.74 13.10 -9.40
C PRO A 334 -9.60 14.05 -8.94
N PRO A 335 -8.29 13.85 -9.25
CA PRO A 335 -7.47 12.65 -9.54
C PRO A 335 -6.42 12.40 -8.41
N LEU A 336 -5.59 11.34 -8.43
CA LEU A 336 -4.14 11.48 -8.69
C LEU A 336 -3.40 10.13 -8.76
N SER A 337 -2.52 10.09 -9.74
CA SER A 337 -1.49 9.11 -10.07
C SER A 337 -0.54 8.74 -8.92
N VAL A 338 -0.01 7.52 -8.99
CA VAL A 338 1.07 6.97 -8.14
C VAL A 338 2.46 7.60 -8.43
N ALA A 339 2.49 8.89 -8.76
CA ALA A 339 3.68 9.72 -8.85
C ALA A 339 3.50 11.05 -8.09
N SER A 340 2.42 11.20 -7.30
CA SER A 340 2.05 12.46 -6.67
C SER A 340 1.37 12.27 -5.31
N ALA A 341 1.99 11.50 -4.42
CA ALA A 341 1.72 11.64 -2.97
C ALA A 341 2.28 12.98 -2.40
N VAL A 342 2.57 13.97 -3.25
CA VAL A 342 3.15 15.28 -2.92
C VAL A 342 2.29 16.45 -3.44
N SER A 343 1.14 16.23 -4.11
CA SER A 343 0.27 17.36 -4.47
C SER A 343 -0.75 17.63 -3.36
N ALA A 344 -0.35 18.53 -2.48
CA ALA A 344 -1.20 19.27 -1.56
C ALA A 344 -2.38 19.92 -2.30
N TYR A 345 -3.61 19.73 -1.80
CA TYR A 345 -4.72 20.65 -2.08
C TYR A 345 -4.97 21.52 -0.84
N SER A 346 -4.60 22.79 -0.98
CA SER A 346 -4.96 23.86 -0.07
C SER A 346 -6.44 24.21 -0.27
N VAL A 347 -7.25 23.94 0.74
CA VAL A 347 -8.46 24.73 1.01
C VAL A 347 -8.47 24.95 2.53
N ASN A 348 -8.12 26.16 2.96
CA ASN A 348 -8.09 26.62 4.37
C ASN A 348 -7.07 25.97 5.32
N GLY A 349 -5.78 25.93 4.94
CA GLY A 349 -4.69 25.85 5.92
C GLY A 349 -4.46 24.52 6.65
N ALA A 350 -5.14 23.44 6.28
CA ALA A 350 -4.84 22.09 6.78
C ALA A 350 -4.53 21.16 5.60
N VAL A 351 -3.26 20.82 5.41
CA VAL A 351 -2.85 19.81 4.42
C VAL A 351 -3.21 18.44 4.99
N ARG A 352 -4.21 17.76 4.43
CA ARG A 352 -4.58 16.38 4.81
C ARG A 352 -3.78 15.38 3.98
N PHE A 353 -2.77 14.76 4.57
CA PHE A 353 -2.21 13.51 4.06
C PHE A 353 -2.87 12.33 4.77
N SER A 354 -3.42 11.40 4.00
CA SER A 354 -3.95 10.15 4.54
C SER A 354 -2.79 9.21 4.86
N GLY A 355 -2.25 9.28 6.07
CA GLY A 355 -1.53 8.14 6.62
C GLY A 355 -2.51 6.96 6.74
N LYS A 356 -2.15 5.82 6.17
CA LYS A 356 -3.06 4.65 6.06
C LYS A 356 -2.70 3.50 7.00
N GLY A 357 -1.88 3.72 8.04
CA GLY A 357 -1.54 2.71 9.07
C GLY A 357 -2.57 2.62 10.20
N LEU A 358 -2.39 1.76 11.21
CA LEU A 358 -3.16 1.67 12.48
C LEU A 358 -3.05 2.94 13.33
N PHE A 359 -2.10 3.82 12.99
CA PHE A 359 -1.83 5.11 13.59
C PHE A 359 -1.45 6.13 12.51
N THR A 360 -1.77 7.40 12.76
CA THR A 360 -1.30 8.60 12.03
C THR A 360 -1.12 9.69 13.07
N VAL A 361 -0.10 10.54 13.02
CA VAL A 361 0.11 11.65 13.99
C VAL A 361 0.46 12.90 13.20
N GLY A 362 -0.10 14.07 13.55
CA GLY A 362 0.26 15.36 12.92
C GLY A 362 1.22 16.22 13.75
N GLU A 363 1.45 17.46 13.31
CA GLU A 363 2.53 18.36 13.79
C GLU A 363 2.55 18.59 15.32
N ASN A 364 3.74 18.50 15.94
CA ASN A 364 4.13 18.99 17.29
C ASN A 364 4.01 18.05 18.52
N GLY A 365 4.34 16.76 18.44
CA GLY A 365 4.31 15.93 19.66
C GLY A 365 4.92 14.53 19.64
N PRO A 366 5.59 14.08 20.73
CA PRO A 366 6.12 12.71 20.78
C PRO A 366 5.02 11.65 20.92
N LEU A 367 5.06 10.64 20.06
CA LEU A 367 4.25 9.43 20.16
C LEU A 367 5.04 8.36 20.91
N VAL A 368 4.49 7.85 22.02
CA VAL A 368 5.18 6.89 22.88
C VAL A 368 4.38 5.61 23.02
N PHE A 369 5.01 4.51 22.59
CA PHE A 369 4.59 3.15 22.89
C PHE A 369 5.61 2.50 23.82
N ASN A 370 5.12 2.03 24.96
CA ASN A 370 5.94 1.29 25.92
C ASN A 370 5.28 -0.06 26.21
N ARG A 371 6.05 -1.15 26.08
CA ARG A 371 5.57 -2.53 26.34
C ARG A 371 4.32 -2.93 25.54
N SER A 372 4.11 -2.32 24.39
CA SER A 372 2.90 -2.53 23.58
C SER A 372 3.10 -3.62 22.52
N ARG A 373 2.01 -4.29 22.13
CA ARG A 373 2.03 -5.45 21.25
C ARG A 373 1.15 -5.22 20.02
N PHE A 374 1.63 -5.55 18.84
CA PHE A 374 0.96 -5.42 17.55
C PHE A 374 0.99 -6.79 16.88
N ILE A 375 -0.14 -7.49 16.88
CA ILE A 375 -0.22 -8.90 16.50
C ILE A 375 -1.30 -9.09 15.42
N GLN A 376 -0.94 -9.72 14.30
CA GLN A 376 -1.87 -10.12 13.24
C GLN A 376 -2.70 -8.96 12.66
N ASN A 377 -2.17 -7.75 12.66
CA ASN A 377 -2.88 -6.62 12.06
C ASN A 377 -2.60 -6.58 10.54
N SER A 378 -3.57 -6.12 9.76
CA SER A 378 -3.49 -6.10 8.30
C SER A 378 -3.85 -4.72 7.73
N VAL A 379 -3.08 -4.26 6.75
CA VAL A 379 -3.33 -3.01 6.03
C VAL A 379 -3.29 -3.31 4.53
N ASP A 380 -4.37 -3.01 3.81
CA ASP A 380 -4.50 -3.37 2.39
C ASP A 380 -3.83 -2.36 1.43
N SER A 381 -3.28 -1.25 1.94
CA SER A 381 -2.77 -0.12 1.15
C SER A 381 -1.28 0.19 1.35
N ALA A 382 -0.78 1.33 0.86
CA ALA A 382 0.63 1.74 0.86
C ALA A 382 1.19 2.15 2.24
N ALA A 383 0.79 1.47 3.31
CA ALA A 383 1.17 1.78 4.68
C ALA A 383 1.35 0.51 5.53
N GLY A 384 2.14 0.63 6.57
CA GLY A 384 2.37 -0.44 7.53
C GLY A 384 1.46 -0.37 8.73
N VAL A 385 1.51 -1.42 9.56
CA VAL A 385 0.61 -1.55 10.71
C VAL A 385 0.71 -0.36 11.63
N ALA A 386 1.87 0.17 11.97
CA ALA A 386 2.00 1.47 12.64
C ALA A 386 2.64 2.47 11.67
N GLY A 387 1.84 3.44 11.22
CA GLY A 387 2.29 4.48 10.30
C GLY A 387 2.59 5.79 11.03
N THR A 388 3.71 6.41 10.71
CA THR A 388 3.98 7.83 10.98
C THR A 388 4.08 8.51 9.62
N VAL A 389 3.05 9.27 9.27
CA VAL A 389 3.04 10.13 8.08
C VAL A 389 3.02 11.56 8.59
N GLU A 390 4.16 12.25 8.56
CA GLU A 390 4.32 13.71 8.72
C GLU A 390 3.69 14.38 9.97
N VAL A 391 4.36 15.02 10.93
CA VAL A 391 5.35 16.13 10.90
C VAL A 391 5.80 16.37 12.37
N GLU A 392 7.04 16.78 12.64
CA GLU A 392 7.47 17.43 13.91
C GLU A 392 7.16 16.74 15.27
N GLY A 393 7.35 15.41 15.40
CA GLY A 393 7.34 14.74 16.72
C GLY A 393 8.26 13.51 16.82
N ASN A 394 8.80 13.20 18.01
CA ASN A 394 9.61 11.99 18.25
C ASN A 394 8.70 10.76 18.33
N ALA A 395 9.00 9.68 17.60
CA ALA A 395 8.33 8.40 17.81
C ALA A 395 9.24 7.46 18.60
N ILE A 396 8.75 6.98 19.75
CA ILE A 396 9.49 6.09 20.64
C ILE A 396 8.71 4.78 20.79
N PHE A 397 9.35 3.70 20.35
CA PHE A 397 8.88 2.33 20.55
C PHE A 397 9.86 1.62 21.46
N ASP A 398 9.50 1.47 22.73
CA ASP A 398 10.32 0.77 23.71
C ASP A 398 9.64 -0.50 24.19
N SER A 399 10.39 -1.60 24.21
CA SER A 399 9.93 -2.90 24.68
C SER A 399 8.70 -3.42 23.92
N CYS A 400 8.57 -3.11 22.62
CA CYS A 400 7.39 -3.42 21.82
C CYS A 400 7.53 -4.73 21.03
N VAL A 401 6.40 -5.38 20.72
CA VAL A 401 6.37 -6.61 19.91
C VAL A 401 5.49 -6.40 18.68
N PHE A 402 6.04 -6.69 17.50
CA PHE A 402 5.35 -6.66 16.20
C PHE A 402 5.41 -8.06 15.59
N GLU A 403 4.29 -8.77 15.61
CA GLU A 403 4.22 -10.19 15.25
C GLU A 403 3.15 -10.45 14.19
N ASP A 404 3.51 -11.16 13.12
CA ASP A 404 2.62 -11.62 12.06
C ASP A 404 1.77 -10.50 11.42
N ASN A 405 2.30 -9.29 11.36
CA ASN A 405 1.62 -8.16 10.73
C ASN A 405 1.77 -8.20 9.21
N LYS A 406 0.75 -7.72 8.50
CA LYS A 406 0.73 -7.66 7.04
C LYS A 406 0.51 -6.24 6.55
N GLY A 407 1.53 -5.65 5.93
CA GLY A 407 1.44 -4.41 5.17
C GLY A 407 1.12 -4.68 3.69
N GLY A 408 0.55 -3.69 3.02
CA GLY A 408 0.35 -3.71 1.57
C GLY A 408 1.67 -3.39 0.85
N LEU A 409 1.77 -2.18 0.28
CA LEU A 409 2.94 -1.82 -0.56
C LEU A 409 4.22 -1.52 0.23
N LYS A 410 4.12 -1.05 1.48
CA LYS A 410 5.26 -0.48 2.24
C LYS A 410 5.10 -0.72 3.73
N GLY A 411 6.13 -1.25 4.38
CA GLY A 411 6.21 -1.47 5.83
C GLY A 411 5.28 -2.58 6.31
N GLY A 412 5.76 -3.72 6.80
CA GLY A 412 4.83 -4.71 7.39
C GLY A 412 4.41 -4.35 8.81
N ALA A 413 5.30 -3.72 9.57
CA ALA A 413 5.04 -3.30 10.94
C ALA A 413 5.10 -1.79 11.13
N LEU A 414 6.14 -1.10 10.62
CA LEU A 414 6.31 0.35 10.77
C LEU A 414 6.54 1.04 9.43
N VAL A 415 5.92 2.20 9.24
CA VAL A 415 6.20 3.11 8.13
C VAL A 415 6.53 4.49 8.67
N ASN A 416 7.68 5.06 8.25
CA ASN A 416 8.03 6.45 8.53
C ASN A 416 8.20 7.24 7.23
N ILE A 417 7.40 8.29 7.05
CA ILE A 417 7.43 9.16 5.88
C ILE A 417 7.68 10.61 6.32
N ALA A 418 8.75 11.22 5.80
CA ALA A 418 9.15 12.61 6.08
C ALA A 418 9.03 13.51 4.83
N LEU A 419 8.09 14.48 4.82
CA LEU A 419 7.89 15.43 3.69
C LEU A 419 8.08 16.94 4.07
N TYR A 420 7.79 17.39 5.31
CA TYR A 420 7.76 18.79 5.82
C TYR A 420 8.17 18.88 7.33
N GLY A 421 8.78 19.99 7.81
CA GLY A 421 9.23 20.21 9.22
C GLY A 421 10.71 19.93 9.61
N ALA A 422 11.15 19.99 10.87
CA ALA A 422 12.48 19.46 11.26
C ALA A 422 12.41 17.92 11.44
N GLY A 423 13.36 17.15 10.88
CA GLY A 423 13.37 15.69 10.99
C GLY A 423 13.69 15.22 12.42
N LEU A 424 12.66 15.00 13.23
CA LEU A 424 12.82 14.53 14.61
C LEU A 424 13.04 13.00 14.69
N PRO A 425 13.75 12.49 15.71
CA PRO A 425 14.24 11.12 15.76
C PRO A 425 13.16 10.03 15.92
N LEU A 426 13.35 8.92 15.20
CA LEU A 426 12.68 7.64 15.46
C LEU A 426 13.59 6.78 16.33
N VAL A 427 13.08 6.37 17.50
CA VAL A 427 13.82 5.50 18.44
C VAL A 427 13.05 4.20 18.64
N ILE A 428 13.72 3.09 18.36
CA ILE A 428 13.23 1.73 18.58
C ILE A 428 14.22 1.04 19.50
N SER A 429 13.77 0.61 20.67
CA SER A 429 14.59 -0.05 21.69
C SER A 429 13.91 -1.29 22.24
N ASN A 430 14.70 -2.31 22.59
CA ASN A 430 14.24 -3.52 23.29
C ASN A 430 13.06 -4.23 22.60
N SER A 431 12.95 -4.12 21.27
CA SER A 431 11.73 -4.49 20.55
C SER A 431 11.93 -5.74 19.68
N VAL A 432 10.83 -6.37 19.28
CA VAL A 432 10.84 -7.58 18.45
C VAL A 432 9.94 -7.42 17.24
N PHE A 433 10.44 -7.76 16.06
CA PHE A 433 9.73 -7.82 14.79
C PHE A 433 9.81 -9.24 14.24
N LYS A 434 8.71 -9.98 14.32
CA LYS A 434 8.65 -11.39 13.95
C LYS A 434 7.57 -11.68 12.91
N GLY A 435 7.91 -12.40 11.85
CA GLY A 435 6.92 -12.92 10.89
C GLY A 435 6.16 -11.87 10.08
N ASN A 436 6.61 -10.61 10.09
CA ASN A 436 5.92 -9.52 9.42
C ASN A 436 6.13 -9.58 7.90
N LYS A 437 5.14 -9.12 7.12
CA LYS A 437 5.12 -9.21 5.66
C LYS A 437 4.72 -7.89 5.02
N ALA A 438 5.40 -7.47 3.96
CA ALA A 438 5.01 -6.37 3.09
C ALA A 438 5.72 -6.47 1.73
N ASP A 439 5.37 -5.60 0.79
CA ASP A 439 6.10 -5.52 -0.47
C ASP A 439 7.52 -4.94 -0.29
N ASP A 440 7.67 -3.79 0.35
CA ASP A 440 8.97 -3.22 0.73
C ASP A 440 9.06 -2.96 2.23
N GLY A 441 10.20 -3.30 2.87
CA GLY A 441 10.39 -3.10 4.30
C GLY A 441 9.46 -3.96 5.15
N SER A 442 9.63 -5.28 5.13
CA SER A 442 8.69 -6.22 5.78
C SER A 442 8.50 -5.99 7.27
N ALA A 443 9.47 -5.42 7.97
CA ALA A 443 9.28 -4.87 9.31
C ALA A 443 9.14 -3.35 9.25
N ILE A 444 10.15 -2.65 8.73
CA ILE A 444 10.22 -1.19 8.77
C ILE A 444 10.47 -0.64 7.37
N TYR A 445 9.67 0.33 6.95
CA TYR A 445 9.91 1.09 5.73
C TYR A 445 10.04 2.57 6.07
N MET A 446 11.08 3.22 5.56
CA MET A 446 11.34 4.64 5.76
C MET A 446 11.51 5.33 4.41
N TRP A 447 10.82 6.44 4.21
CA TRP A 447 10.95 7.28 3.02
C TRP A 447 11.17 8.74 3.39
N ASN A 448 12.22 9.34 2.83
CA ASN A 448 12.54 10.75 2.98
C ASN A 448 12.84 11.38 1.62
N ASN A 449 12.20 12.50 1.31
CA ASN A 449 12.46 13.25 0.07
C ASN A 449 13.18 14.59 0.31
N ARG A 450 13.59 14.87 1.56
CA ARG A 450 14.26 16.10 1.95
C ARG A 450 15.66 16.19 1.35
N GLN A 451 16.03 17.39 0.93
CA GLN A 451 17.33 17.67 0.31
C GLN A 451 18.20 18.60 1.17
N GLU A 452 17.83 18.82 2.44
CA GLU A 452 18.52 19.68 3.41
C GLU A 452 19.21 18.80 4.47
N GLU A 453 20.51 19.00 4.68
CA GLU A 453 21.37 18.13 5.51
C GLU A 453 21.05 18.19 7.01
N ASP A 454 20.63 19.36 7.51
CA ASP A 454 20.21 19.62 8.90
C ASP A 454 18.83 19.03 9.23
N LYS A 455 18.09 18.57 8.22
CA LYS A 455 16.75 17.99 8.35
C LYS A 455 16.69 16.49 8.03
N VAL A 456 17.85 15.82 7.94
CA VAL A 456 17.93 14.38 7.77
C VAL A 456 17.47 13.67 9.05
N PRO A 457 16.45 12.80 8.99
CA PRO A 457 15.96 12.07 10.16
C PRO A 457 17.06 11.22 10.81
N LEU A 458 17.14 11.30 12.14
CA LEU A 458 17.95 10.40 12.96
C LEU A 458 17.11 9.17 13.33
N VAL A 459 17.62 7.99 13.03
CA VAL A 459 16.96 6.73 13.35
C VAL A 459 17.88 5.89 14.22
N SER A 460 17.40 5.47 15.39
CA SER A 460 18.13 4.61 16.31
C SER A 460 17.36 3.32 16.53
N ILE A 461 17.98 2.20 16.17
CA ILE A 461 17.48 0.84 16.42
C ILE A 461 18.46 0.17 17.38
N ILE A 462 18.00 -0.17 18.58
CA ILE A 462 18.85 -0.62 19.69
C ILE A 462 18.21 -1.87 20.30
N ASP A 463 18.98 -2.88 20.67
CA ASP A 463 18.49 -4.07 21.39
C ASP A 463 17.25 -4.71 20.72
N THR A 464 17.23 -4.76 19.39
CA THR A 464 16.03 -5.12 18.63
C THR A 464 16.25 -6.39 17.80
N VAL A 465 15.25 -7.26 17.78
CA VAL A 465 15.28 -8.54 17.03
C VAL A 465 14.35 -8.48 15.82
N PHE A 466 14.86 -8.85 14.65
CA PHE A 466 14.12 -9.02 13.40
C PHE A 466 14.23 -10.47 12.94
N GLU A 467 13.15 -11.24 13.07
CA GLU A 467 13.14 -12.69 12.82
C GLU A 467 12.05 -13.10 11.83
N GLY A 468 12.43 -13.82 10.77
CA GLY A 468 11.46 -14.47 9.88
C GLY A 468 10.55 -13.51 9.11
N ASN A 469 10.97 -12.26 8.88
CA ASN A 469 10.17 -11.28 8.14
C ASN A 469 10.35 -11.46 6.63
N TYR A 470 9.31 -11.20 5.85
CA TYR A 470 9.28 -11.47 4.41
C TYR A 470 8.89 -10.23 3.60
N ALA A 471 9.81 -9.74 2.76
CA ALA A 471 9.59 -8.64 1.83
C ALA A 471 9.47 -9.15 0.38
N THR A 472 8.42 -8.76 -0.34
CA THR A 472 8.25 -9.10 -1.76
C THR A 472 9.38 -8.52 -2.62
N TYR A 473 9.87 -7.33 -2.29
CA TYR A 473 10.91 -6.61 -2.99
C TYR A 473 12.13 -6.45 -2.09
N SER A 474 12.24 -5.41 -1.27
CA SER A 474 13.52 -5.09 -0.62
C SER A 474 13.43 -4.91 0.88
N GLY A 475 14.38 -5.47 1.63
CA GLY A 475 14.59 -5.12 3.04
C GLY A 475 13.58 -5.69 4.02
N THR A 476 14.05 -6.22 5.14
CA THR A 476 13.25 -6.20 6.38
C THR A 476 13.17 -4.78 6.93
N VAL A 477 14.28 -4.06 6.87
CA VAL A 477 14.35 -2.61 7.07
C VAL A 477 14.73 -1.97 5.75
N ARG A 478 13.81 -1.19 5.17
CA ARG A 478 14.02 -0.48 3.90
C ARG A 478 14.14 1.02 4.15
N LEU A 479 15.26 1.58 3.69
CA LEU A 479 15.57 3.01 3.75
C LEU A 479 15.53 3.58 2.34
N GLU A 480 14.64 4.53 2.08
CA GLU A 480 14.54 5.23 0.79
C GLU A 480 14.73 6.73 1.00
N GLY A 481 15.73 7.32 0.34
CA GLY A 481 16.15 8.72 0.55
C GLY A 481 17.28 8.89 1.58
N PRO A 482 17.65 10.14 1.92
CA PRO A 482 18.74 10.41 2.85
C PRO A 482 18.30 10.17 4.30
N HIS A 483 19.04 9.34 5.02
CA HIS A 483 18.80 9.02 6.44
C HIS A 483 20.12 8.91 7.19
N LYS A 484 20.09 9.18 8.49
CA LYS A 484 21.19 8.88 9.43
C LYS A 484 20.71 7.79 10.37
N VAL A 485 21.10 6.55 10.08
CA VAL A 485 20.60 5.37 10.79
C VAL A 485 21.72 4.71 11.60
N THR A 486 21.46 4.50 12.89
CA THR A 486 22.30 3.70 13.77
C THR A 486 21.53 2.45 14.18
N ILE A 487 22.13 1.28 13.94
CA ILE A 487 21.65 -0.02 14.39
C ILE A 487 22.70 -0.58 15.36
N SER A 488 22.30 -0.90 16.58
CA SER A 488 23.22 -1.39 17.61
C SER A 488 22.65 -2.52 18.44
N ASN A 489 23.51 -3.46 18.86
CA ASN A 489 23.16 -4.60 19.70
C ASN A 489 21.89 -5.34 19.24
N SER A 490 21.71 -5.47 17.92
CA SER A 490 20.48 -5.97 17.31
C SER A 490 20.73 -7.28 16.56
N VAL A 491 19.66 -8.00 16.22
CA VAL A 491 19.74 -9.31 15.58
C VAL A 491 18.78 -9.37 14.38
N PHE A 492 19.29 -9.78 13.22
CA PHE A 492 18.53 -10.02 12.00
C PHE A 492 18.69 -11.48 11.60
N ARG A 493 17.64 -12.28 11.74
CA ARG A 493 17.68 -13.72 11.46
C ARG A 493 16.56 -14.19 10.55
N GLU A 494 16.88 -15.09 9.63
CA GLU A 494 15.91 -15.79 8.79
C GLU A 494 14.99 -14.87 7.97
N ASN A 495 15.43 -13.64 7.68
CA ASN A 495 14.63 -12.71 6.91
C ASN A 495 14.83 -12.91 5.40
N VAL A 496 13.77 -12.66 4.61
CA VAL A 496 13.76 -12.92 3.17
C VAL A 496 13.32 -11.67 2.39
N ALA A 497 14.05 -11.32 1.34
CA ALA A 497 13.71 -10.25 0.40
C ALA A 497 13.74 -10.74 -1.06
N GLY A 498 12.69 -10.46 -1.83
CA GLY A 498 12.58 -10.84 -3.26
C GLY A 498 13.51 -10.10 -4.23
N LEU A 499 14.19 -9.05 -3.78
CA LEU A 499 15.23 -8.30 -4.48
C LEU A 499 16.44 -8.14 -3.54
N ASP A 500 16.66 -6.96 -2.97
CA ASP A 500 17.93 -6.60 -2.33
C ASP A 500 17.82 -6.49 -0.81
N GLY A 501 18.85 -6.95 -0.08
CA GLY A 501 19.00 -6.72 1.35
C GLY A 501 18.02 -7.52 2.21
N GLY A 502 18.25 -8.81 2.44
CA GLY A 502 17.32 -9.64 3.25
C GLY A 502 17.08 -9.07 4.65
N GLY A 503 18.11 -8.47 5.26
CA GLY A 503 18.00 -7.68 6.50
C GLY A 503 17.72 -6.21 6.22
N VAL A 504 18.73 -5.46 5.77
CA VAL A 504 18.67 -4.01 5.56
C VAL A 504 18.90 -3.68 4.09
N SER A 505 18.09 -2.77 3.56
CA SER A 505 18.18 -2.33 2.17
C SER A 505 18.11 -0.81 2.08
N VAL A 506 19.09 -0.19 1.43
CA VAL A 506 19.23 1.26 1.30
C VAL A 506 19.17 1.67 -0.16
N ALA A 507 18.23 2.54 -0.49
CA ALA A 507 18.09 3.18 -1.79
C ALA A 507 18.20 4.69 -1.63
N GLY A 508 19.23 5.30 -2.20
CA GLY A 508 19.33 6.76 -2.22
C GLY A 508 18.25 7.37 -3.11
N GLN A 509 17.74 8.55 -2.75
CA GLN A 509 17.01 9.45 -3.66
C GLN A 509 17.42 10.87 -3.27
N GLY A 510 17.89 11.66 -4.23
CA GLY A 510 18.28 13.06 -4.01
C GLY A 510 19.77 13.36 -3.96
N ASN A 511 20.11 14.56 -3.49
CA ASN A 511 21.44 15.16 -3.47
C ASN A 511 22.16 15.07 -2.11
N VAL A 512 21.52 14.52 -1.08
CA VAL A 512 22.09 14.39 0.28
C VAL A 512 22.61 12.96 0.51
N PRO A 513 23.82 12.77 1.06
CA PRO A 513 24.35 11.45 1.41
C PRO A 513 23.55 10.74 2.50
N ALA A 514 23.42 9.42 2.40
CA ALA A 514 22.91 8.57 3.47
C ALA A 514 24.05 8.04 4.35
N GLU A 515 23.80 7.86 5.64
CA GLU A 515 24.75 7.27 6.61
C GLU A 515 24.08 6.10 7.32
N LEU A 516 24.71 4.92 7.22
CA LEU A 516 24.31 3.72 7.96
C LEU A 516 25.48 3.25 8.84
N LEU A 517 25.26 3.27 10.15
CA LEU A 517 26.17 2.76 11.17
C LEU A 517 25.56 1.50 11.79
N VAL A 518 26.30 0.40 11.76
CA VAL A 518 25.93 -0.89 12.35
C VAL A 518 26.99 -1.30 13.35
N VAL A 519 26.59 -1.53 14.60
CA VAL A 519 27.50 -1.79 15.72
C VAL A 519 27.04 -3.01 16.52
N ASP A 520 27.94 -3.94 16.84
CA ASP A 520 27.63 -5.09 17.72
C ASP A 520 26.35 -5.86 17.30
N THR A 521 26.11 -5.99 15.99
CA THR A 521 24.85 -6.49 15.43
C THR A 521 25.09 -7.78 14.64
N GLU A 522 24.17 -8.73 14.77
CA GLU A 522 24.24 -10.02 14.07
C GLU A 522 23.25 -10.08 12.91
N PHE A 523 23.72 -10.57 11.76
CA PHE A 523 22.93 -10.94 10.60
C PHE A 523 23.16 -12.41 10.29
N ALA A 524 22.18 -13.28 10.51
CA ALA A 524 22.32 -14.70 10.22
C ALA A 524 21.16 -15.30 9.40
N PHE A 525 21.49 -16.17 8.44
CA PHE A 525 20.50 -16.89 7.63
C PHE A 525 19.52 -16.00 6.86
N ASN A 526 19.89 -14.76 6.55
CA ASN A 526 19.06 -13.88 5.73
C ASN A 526 19.24 -14.21 4.23
N HIS A 527 18.17 -14.03 3.45
CA HIS A 527 18.13 -14.36 2.03
C HIS A 527 17.67 -13.19 1.16
N ALA A 528 18.37 -12.94 0.05
CA ALA A 528 18.00 -11.98 -0.97
C ALA A 528 18.05 -12.61 -2.38
N PHE A 529 17.01 -12.41 -3.20
CA PHE A 529 16.99 -12.93 -4.58
C PHE A 529 17.73 -12.02 -5.60
N SER A 530 18.26 -10.88 -5.16
CA SER A 530 19.16 -9.99 -5.90
C SER A 530 20.47 -9.83 -5.09
N ASN A 531 20.82 -8.65 -4.57
CA ASN A 531 22.13 -8.40 -3.96
C ASN A 531 22.05 -8.28 -2.43
N GLY A 532 23.13 -8.64 -1.74
CA GLY A 532 23.30 -8.41 -0.31
C GLY A 532 22.32 -9.23 0.54
N GLY A 533 22.65 -10.48 0.86
CA GLY A 533 21.76 -11.36 1.64
C GLY A 533 21.38 -10.78 3.00
N ALA A 534 22.30 -10.03 3.63
CA ALA A 534 22.07 -9.29 4.86
C ALA A 534 21.84 -7.78 4.60
N ILE A 535 22.79 -7.10 3.96
CA ILE A 535 22.75 -5.65 3.73
C ILE A 535 22.97 -5.35 2.25
N SER A 536 22.11 -4.52 1.67
CA SER A 536 22.29 -4.00 0.32
C SER A 536 22.21 -2.48 0.27
N CYS A 537 23.25 -1.86 -0.27
CA CYS A 537 23.37 -0.43 -0.51
C CYS A 537 23.83 -0.20 -1.95
N VAL A 538 23.02 -0.58 -2.95
CA VAL A 538 23.42 -0.56 -4.37
C VAL A 538 22.75 0.55 -5.19
N GLU A 539 23.46 1.02 -6.21
CA GLU A 539 23.05 2.07 -7.17
C GLU A 539 21.82 1.66 -8.03
N PRO A 540 21.02 2.63 -8.54
CA PRO A 540 21.51 3.78 -9.32
C PRO A 540 21.43 5.16 -8.66
N MET A 541 20.92 5.28 -7.43
CA MET A 541 20.56 6.60 -6.86
C MET A 541 21.31 6.98 -5.56
N LEU A 542 22.34 6.24 -5.16
CA LEU A 542 23.16 6.60 -4.00
C LEU A 542 24.07 7.78 -4.35
N LYS A 543 24.02 8.84 -3.53
CA LYS A 543 24.86 10.02 -3.75
C LYS A 543 26.30 9.76 -3.34
N LYS A 544 27.24 10.31 -4.12
CA LYS A 544 28.66 10.41 -3.75
C LYS A 544 28.79 11.09 -2.39
N GLY A 545 29.36 10.38 -1.43
CA GLY A 545 29.47 10.83 -0.04
C GLY A 545 28.79 9.92 0.98
N SER A 546 27.94 8.99 0.53
CA SER A 546 27.21 8.08 1.43
C SER A 546 28.17 7.13 2.16
N LYS A 547 27.88 6.87 3.44
CA LYS A 547 28.74 6.11 4.36
C LYS A 547 28.09 4.80 4.79
N LEU A 548 28.91 3.77 4.96
CA LEU A 548 28.53 2.49 5.54
C LEU A 548 29.61 2.06 6.55
N ASP A 549 29.31 2.17 7.84
CA ASP A 549 30.22 1.78 8.92
C ASP A 549 29.71 0.48 9.57
N LEU A 550 30.49 -0.59 9.47
CA LEU A 550 30.21 -1.88 10.13
C LEU A 550 31.28 -2.15 11.19
N LEU A 551 30.89 -2.10 12.46
CA LEU A 551 31.80 -2.23 13.61
C LEU A 551 31.38 -3.41 14.48
N ARG A 552 32.26 -4.40 14.66
CA ARG A 552 31.99 -5.59 15.49
C ARG A 552 30.70 -6.33 15.10
N ALA A 553 30.36 -6.35 13.82
CA ALA A 553 29.17 -7.01 13.30
C ALA A 553 29.49 -8.45 12.83
N THR A 554 28.52 -9.36 12.97
CA THR A 554 28.67 -10.76 12.54
C THR A 554 27.69 -11.09 11.42
N PHE A 555 28.17 -11.69 10.34
CA PHE A 555 27.41 -12.09 9.17
C PHE A 555 27.55 -13.60 8.95
N GLY A 556 26.57 -14.38 9.37
CA GLY A 556 26.61 -15.85 9.33
C GLY A 556 25.61 -16.46 8.34
N ASN A 557 26.07 -17.29 7.40
CA ASN A 557 25.20 -18.09 6.54
C ASN A 557 24.13 -17.29 5.75
N ASN A 558 24.41 -16.02 5.42
CA ASN A 558 23.51 -15.23 4.59
C ASN A 558 23.68 -15.60 3.12
N THR A 559 22.62 -15.46 2.34
CA THR A 559 22.61 -15.89 0.94
C THR A 559 22.02 -14.83 0.01
N ALA A 560 22.69 -14.59 -1.12
CA ALA A 560 22.20 -13.71 -2.17
C ALA A 560 22.25 -14.43 -3.53
N ALA A 561 21.27 -14.22 -4.40
CA ALA A 561 21.37 -14.75 -5.76
C ALA A 561 22.40 -13.97 -6.60
N GLY A 562 22.40 -12.65 -6.50
CA GLY A 562 23.28 -11.71 -7.18
C GLY A 562 24.63 -11.54 -6.48
N PHE A 563 25.08 -10.30 -6.33
CA PHE A 563 26.37 -9.96 -5.73
C PHE A 563 26.31 -9.87 -4.20
N GLY A 564 27.39 -10.23 -3.51
CA GLY A 564 27.52 -10.02 -2.06
C GLY A 564 26.59 -10.93 -1.26
N GLY A 565 27.02 -12.16 -0.95
CA GLY A 565 26.18 -13.10 -0.19
C GLY A 565 25.78 -12.58 1.19
N ALA A 566 26.59 -11.74 1.83
CA ALA A 566 26.20 -10.97 3.01
C ALA A 566 25.94 -9.49 2.67
N VAL A 567 26.94 -8.78 2.12
CA VAL A 567 26.85 -7.33 1.90
C VAL A 567 27.18 -6.99 0.46
N ALA A 568 26.30 -6.20 -0.16
CA ALA A 568 26.55 -5.55 -1.45
C ALA A 568 26.43 -4.03 -1.29
N THR A 569 27.46 -3.26 -1.64
CA THR A 569 27.43 -1.81 -1.43
C THR A 569 28.18 -1.03 -2.51
N SER A 570 27.60 0.09 -2.92
CA SER A 570 28.19 1.14 -3.75
C SER A 570 28.38 2.44 -2.96
N CYS A 571 28.36 2.40 -1.62
CA CYS A 571 28.66 3.57 -0.80
C CYS A 571 30.07 4.09 -1.07
N SER A 572 30.24 5.41 -1.03
CA SER A 572 31.52 6.06 -1.33
C SER A 572 32.57 5.79 -0.26
N TYR A 573 32.15 5.70 1.01
CA TYR A 573 33.03 5.51 2.16
C TYR A 573 32.55 4.35 3.04
N PRO A 574 32.82 3.09 2.65
CA PRO A 574 32.60 1.96 3.53
C PRO A 574 33.78 1.76 4.49
N ASN A 575 33.47 1.38 5.73
CA ASN A 575 34.44 1.08 6.77
C ASN A 575 33.99 -0.20 7.50
N PHE A 576 34.89 -1.18 7.59
CA PHE A 576 34.64 -2.45 8.23
C PHE A 576 35.69 -2.67 9.31
N SER A 577 35.26 -2.82 10.56
CA SER A 577 36.20 -3.11 11.65
C SER A 577 35.70 -4.23 12.56
N HIS A 578 36.61 -5.11 12.96
CA HIS A 578 36.42 -6.21 13.92
C HIS A 578 35.20 -7.08 13.62
N SER A 579 34.83 -7.19 12.34
CA SER A 579 33.60 -7.86 11.89
C SER A 579 33.93 -9.24 11.32
N VAL A 580 32.98 -10.18 11.44
CA VAL A 580 33.15 -11.58 11.05
C VAL A 580 32.14 -11.95 9.98
N PHE A 581 32.61 -12.54 8.87
CA PHE A 581 31.77 -13.09 7.81
C PHE A 581 32.01 -14.59 7.70
N LEU A 582 31.02 -15.39 8.07
CA LEU A 582 31.10 -16.84 8.13
C LEU A 582 30.04 -17.50 7.22
N GLY A 583 30.44 -18.37 6.30
CA GLY A 583 29.51 -19.26 5.58
C GLY A 583 28.54 -18.57 4.61
N ASN A 584 28.81 -17.32 4.21
CA ASN A 584 27.90 -16.57 3.33
C ASN A 584 28.05 -17.01 1.86
N LYS A 585 26.96 -16.94 1.08
CA LYS A 585 26.92 -17.48 -0.28
C LYS A 585 26.30 -16.54 -1.32
N ALA A 586 27.03 -16.30 -2.41
CA ALA A 586 26.52 -15.71 -3.64
C ALA A 586 26.24 -16.81 -4.68
N THR A 587 24.97 -17.10 -5.00
CA THR A 587 24.62 -18.34 -5.73
C THR A 587 24.75 -18.22 -7.25
N THR A 588 24.57 -17.04 -7.85
CA THR A 588 24.69 -16.85 -9.32
C THR A 588 25.80 -15.90 -9.76
N ARG A 589 26.40 -15.12 -8.84
CA ARG A 589 27.47 -14.14 -9.15
C ARG A 589 28.66 -14.22 -8.18
N SER A 590 29.28 -13.06 -7.91
CA SER A 590 30.58 -12.90 -7.25
C SER A 590 30.45 -12.28 -5.85
N GLY A 591 31.44 -12.52 -4.98
CA GLY A 591 31.50 -11.94 -3.64
C GLY A 591 30.65 -12.70 -2.62
N GLY A 592 31.10 -13.87 -2.16
CA GLY A 592 30.31 -14.71 -1.26
C GLY A 592 30.04 -14.07 0.09
N ALA A 593 30.95 -13.25 0.62
CA ALA A 593 30.67 -12.34 1.73
C ALA A 593 30.34 -10.92 1.25
N LEU A 594 31.23 -10.32 0.45
CA LEU A 594 31.23 -8.88 0.15
C LEU A 594 31.30 -8.61 -1.35
N ALA A 595 30.48 -7.67 -1.82
CA ALA A 595 30.61 -7.05 -3.14
C ALA A 595 30.62 -5.52 -3.01
N LEU A 596 31.72 -4.90 -3.45
CA LEU A 596 31.92 -3.45 -3.39
C LEU A 596 31.90 -2.82 -4.80
N GLY A 597 31.09 -1.77 -4.95
CA GLY A 597 31.06 -0.87 -6.11
C GLY A 597 32.14 0.20 -6.05
N GLN A 598 31.97 1.29 -6.80
CA GLN A 598 32.99 2.35 -6.95
C GLN A 598 33.32 3.07 -5.62
N LEU A 599 34.55 2.90 -5.10
CA LEU A 599 35.01 3.54 -3.87
C LEU A 599 35.53 4.96 -4.14
N ALA A 600 35.29 5.89 -3.21
CA ALA A 600 35.95 7.20 -3.18
C ALA A 600 36.77 7.29 -1.89
N CYS A 601 38.10 7.40 -1.96
CA CYS A 601 38.90 7.69 -0.77
C CYS A 601 38.96 9.20 -0.52
N THR A 602 38.65 9.65 0.70
CA THR A 602 38.81 11.05 1.15
C THR A 602 40.24 11.39 1.54
N THR A 603 41.03 10.41 1.96
CA THR A 603 42.42 10.58 2.38
C THR A 603 43.26 9.37 1.97
N VAL A 604 44.45 9.62 1.45
CA VAL A 604 45.41 8.57 1.12
C VAL A 604 45.90 7.95 2.43
N GLY A 605 45.49 6.71 2.74
CA GLY A 605 46.18 5.87 3.73
C GLY A 605 45.36 5.19 4.84
N GLU A 606 44.06 5.44 5.02
CA GLU A 606 43.28 4.71 6.04
C GLU A 606 42.73 3.36 5.54
N PRO A 607 42.90 2.27 6.31
CA PRO A 607 42.41 0.94 5.97
C PRO A 607 40.88 0.83 5.95
N ILE A 608 40.28 0.38 4.84
CA ILE A 608 38.84 0.04 4.76
C ILE A 608 38.49 -1.17 5.65
N PHE A 609 39.45 -2.07 5.89
CA PHE A 609 39.29 -3.27 6.69
C PHE A 609 40.21 -3.27 7.90
N VAL A 610 39.68 -3.28 9.11
CA VAL A 610 40.48 -3.38 10.33
C VAL A 610 40.08 -4.66 11.07
N GLU A 611 40.96 -5.65 11.12
CA GLU A 611 40.71 -6.92 11.85
C GLU A 611 39.42 -7.66 11.42
N VAL A 612 39.15 -7.73 10.12
CA VAL A 612 38.00 -8.46 9.57
C VAL A 612 38.36 -9.92 9.30
N GLN A 613 37.44 -10.83 9.66
CA GLN A 613 37.56 -12.27 9.43
C GLN A 613 36.60 -12.73 8.34
N LEU A 614 37.10 -13.53 7.38
CA LEU A 614 36.33 -14.09 6.27
C LEU A 614 36.48 -15.61 6.30
N LEU A 615 35.46 -16.33 6.75
CA LEU A 615 35.51 -17.77 7.03
C LEU A 615 34.48 -18.50 6.16
N GLU A 616 34.90 -19.52 5.40
CA GLU A 616 34.00 -20.46 4.71
C GLU A 616 32.97 -19.81 3.75
N ASN A 617 33.23 -18.62 3.21
CA ASN A 617 32.32 -17.97 2.27
C ASN A 617 32.47 -18.55 0.85
N ASP A 618 31.37 -18.59 0.09
CA ASP A 618 31.28 -19.25 -1.23
C ASP A 618 30.64 -18.34 -2.30
N ALA A 619 31.18 -18.36 -3.52
CA ALA A 619 30.64 -17.63 -4.67
C ALA A 619 30.72 -18.49 -5.94
N SER A 620 29.67 -18.50 -6.76
CA SER A 620 29.63 -19.35 -7.96
C SER A 620 30.50 -18.87 -9.11
N GLN A 621 30.83 -17.57 -9.19
CA GLN A 621 31.69 -17.01 -10.24
C GLN A 621 33.10 -16.65 -9.76
N VAL A 622 33.28 -15.49 -9.11
CA VAL A 622 34.59 -14.95 -8.70
C VAL A 622 34.53 -14.41 -7.26
N GLY A 623 35.64 -14.49 -6.52
CA GLY A 623 35.76 -13.84 -5.21
C GLY A 623 34.91 -14.52 -4.13
N GLY A 624 35.35 -15.69 -3.66
CA GLY A 624 34.66 -16.46 -2.61
C GLY A 624 34.31 -15.61 -1.39
N ALA A 625 35.20 -14.71 -0.97
CA ALA A 625 34.90 -13.72 0.07
C ALA A 625 34.55 -12.31 -0.47
N PHE A 626 35.20 -11.84 -1.54
CA PHE A 626 35.22 -10.42 -1.89
C PHE A 626 35.27 -10.14 -3.40
N PHE A 627 34.50 -9.15 -3.88
CA PHE A 627 34.48 -8.70 -5.28
C PHE A 627 34.47 -7.16 -5.40
N TYR A 628 35.23 -6.59 -6.35
CA TYR A 628 35.37 -5.14 -6.58
C TYR A 628 35.12 -4.73 -8.04
N SER A 629 34.43 -3.61 -8.28
CA SER A 629 34.14 -3.05 -9.60
C SER A 629 34.74 -1.64 -9.81
N LEU A 630 35.94 -1.60 -10.42
CA LEU A 630 36.67 -0.48 -11.07
C LEU A 630 36.99 0.82 -10.27
N ALA A 631 38.27 1.23 -10.41
CA ALA A 631 38.99 2.42 -9.93
C ALA A 631 39.42 2.42 -8.44
N THR A 632 40.72 2.39 -8.15
CA THR A 632 41.29 2.55 -6.80
C THR A 632 42.24 3.74 -6.69
N SER A 633 42.15 4.45 -5.56
CA SER A 633 43.28 5.11 -4.89
C SER A 633 43.42 4.67 -3.41
N CYS A 634 42.71 3.63 -2.98
CA CYS A 634 42.62 3.20 -1.58
C CYS A 634 43.54 2.01 -1.28
N ALA A 635 44.22 2.02 -0.12
CA ALA A 635 44.99 0.87 0.37
C ALA A 635 44.04 -0.15 1.03
N ILE A 636 44.03 -1.39 0.53
CA ILE A 636 43.30 -2.51 1.15
C ILE A 636 44.28 -3.22 2.11
N PRO A 637 44.09 -3.14 3.44
CA PRO A 637 44.97 -3.76 4.44
C PRO A 637 44.71 -5.27 4.60
N THR A 638 45.60 -5.92 5.35
CA THR A 638 45.63 -7.36 5.62
C THR A 638 44.37 -7.90 6.31
N VAL A 639 43.68 -8.82 5.64
CA VAL A 639 42.63 -9.70 6.20
C VAL A 639 43.27 -10.71 7.15
N GLN A 640 42.66 -10.97 8.32
CA GLN A 640 43.15 -12.01 9.23
C GLN A 640 42.45 -13.35 8.96
N GLY A 641 43.23 -14.41 8.72
CA GLY A 641 42.75 -15.80 8.76
C GLY A 641 41.67 -16.18 7.74
N ASP A 642 41.72 -15.64 6.51
CA ASP A 642 40.73 -15.97 5.46
C ASP A 642 40.76 -17.48 5.10
N GLN A 643 39.60 -18.13 5.22
CA GLN A 643 39.38 -19.56 4.91
C GLN A 643 38.31 -19.77 3.82
N SER A 644 37.97 -18.73 3.06
CA SER A 644 36.90 -18.78 2.07
C SER A 644 37.28 -19.64 0.85
N SER A 645 36.34 -20.42 0.32
CA SER A 645 36.57 -21.33 -0.81
C SER A 645 35.96 -20.80 -2.12
N TRP A 646 36.59 -21.09 -3.26
CA TRP A 646 36.06 -20.74 -4.59
C TRP A 646 36.44 -21.80 -5.65
N ASN A 647 35.82 -21.74 -6.82
CA ASN A 647 36.16 -22.63 -7.94
C ASN A 647 37.57 -22.36 -8.50
N GLN A 648 38.52 -23.27 -8.27
CA GLN A 648 39.96 -23.09 -8.52
C GLN A 648 40.35 -22.82 -9.99
N SER A 649 39.46 -23.05 -10.96
CA SER A 649 39.69 -22.72 -12.38
C SER A 649 39.63 -21.21 -12.70
N ALA A 650 39.22 -20.35 -11.76
CA ALA A 650 39.02 -18.91 -11.97
C ALA A 650 40.10 -17.98 -11.36
N GLY A 651 41.18 -18.51 -10.77
CA GLY A 651 42.32 -17.73 -10.26
C GLY A 651 42.07 -16.99 -8.94
N GLY A 652 43.07 -16.97 -8.05
CA GLY A 652 43.00 -16.26 -6.76
C GLY A 652 43.21 -14.75 -6.86
N TRP A 653 42.96 -14.06 -5.73
CA TRP A 653 43.22 -12.63 -5.46
C TRP A 653 44.12 -11.93 -6.50
N LYS A 654 43.58 -11.05 -7.37
CA LYS A 654 44.37 -10.09 -8.17
C LYS A 654 43.52 -9.11 -9.00
N CYS A 655 43.66 -7.81 -8.74
CA CYS A 655 44.30 -6.88 -9.68
C CYS A 655 44.92 -5.72 -8.85
N LEU A 656 46.24 -5.50 -8.99
CA LEU A 656 47.04 -4.50 -8.25
C LEU A 656 47.54 -3.36 -9.15
N ASP A 657 47.30 -3.41 -10.45
CA ASP A 657 47.58 -2.28 -11.37
C ASP A 657 46.30 -1.85 -12.08
N PRO A 658 46.00 -0.54 -12.09
CA PRO A 658 44.76 -0.02 -12.66
C PRO A 658 44.83 -0.08 -14.18
N CYS A 659 43.98 -0.89 -14.81
CA CYS A 659 43.55 -0.57 -16.16
C CYS A 659 42.81 0.78 -16.09
N SER A 660 43.06 1.64 -17.08
CA SER A 660 42.19 2.79 -17.32
C SER A 660 40.73 2.30 -17.44
N ARG A 661 39.76 3.21 -17.33
CA ARG A 661 38.34 2.87 -17.55
C ARG A 661 38.04 2.23 -18.93
N ASN A 662 39.05 2.16 -19.80
CA ASN A 662 39.02 1.67 -21.16
C ASN A 662 39.69 0.29 -21.34
N GLY A 663 39.89 -0.48 -20.26
CA GLY A 663 40.41 -1.85 -20.32
C GLY A 663 39.91 -2.76 -19.20
N ILE A 664 40.03 -4.07 -19.40
CA ILE A 664 39.64 -5.15 -18.48
C ILE A 664 40.89 -5.96 -18.13
N CYS A 665 41.14 -6.29 -16.86
CA CYS A 665 42.28 -7.14 -16.50
C CYS A 665 42.17 -8.54 -17.18
N ALA A 666 43.20 -8.98 -17.93
CA ALA A 666 43.19 -10.31 -18.56
C ALA A 666 43.35 -11.42 -17.52
N ALA A 667 42.42 -12.38 -17.47
CA ALA A 667 42.56 -13.58 -16.67
C ALA A 667 43.47 -14.59 -17.39
N ALA A 668 44.75 -14.60 -17.02
CA ALA A 668 45.70 -15.73 -16.97
C ALA A 668 47.14 -15.22 -17.17
N GLY A 669 47.95 -15.30 -16.12
CA GLY A 669 49.42 -15.27 -16.25
C GLY A 669 50.04 -13.94 -16.68
N GLY A 670 49.92 -12.91 -15.84
CA GLY A 670 50.84 -11.76 -15.85
C GLY A 670 50.22 -10.42 -16.25
N GLY A 671 49.54 -9.76 -15.31
CA GLY A 671 49.46 -8.30 -15.15
C GLY A 671 49.07 -7.39 -16.32
N ALA A 672 48.66 -7.90 -17.49
CA ALA A 672 48.36 -7.06 -18.66
C ALA A 672 46.88 -6.69 -18.74
N CYS A 673 46.60 -5.42 -19.07
CA CYS A 673 45.25 -4.96 -19.39
C CYS A 673 44.84 -5.41 -20.80
N VAL A 674 43.61 -5.94 -20.92
CA VAL A 674 42.93 -6.17 -22.20
C VAL A 674 42.13 -4.92 -22.51
N CYS A 675 42.59 -4.13 -23.46
CA CYS A 675 41.93 -2.88 -23.78
C CYS A 675 40.59 -3.11 -24.47
N LEU A 676 39.59 -2.32 -24.08
CA LEU A 676 38.33 -2.23 -24.80
C LEU A 676 38.63 -1.76 -26.23
N VAL A 677 37.78 -2.16 -27.17
CA VAL A 677 37.95 -1.85 -28.59
C VAL A 677 38.18 -0.34 -28.75
N GLY A 678 39.23 0.05 -29.48
CA GLY A 678 39.65 1.45 -29.68
C GLY A 678 40.73 1.98 -28.72
N TYR A 679 41.27 1.14 -27.83
CA TYR A 679 42.30 1.52 -26.88
C TYR A 679 43.49 0.53 -26.91
N ASP A 680 44.69 1.02 -26.62
CA ASP A 680 45.94 0.27 -26.57
C ASP A 680 46.85 0.75 -25.41
N GLY A 681 48.03 0.14 -25.29
CA GLY A 681 48.99 0.42 -24.21
C GLY A 681 48.84 -0.49 -22.98
N ALA A 682 49.86 -0.51 -22.14
CA ALA A 682 49.97 -1.44 -21.01
C ALA A 682 48.87 -1.26 -19.94
N ASP A 683 48.28 -0.07 -19.86
CA ASP A 683 47.21 0.35 -18.95
C ASP A 683 45.91 0.76 -19.68
N CYS A 684 45.83 0.56 -21.01
CA CYS A 684 44.74 1.01 -21.87
C CYS A 684 44.48 2.53 -21.84
N SER A 685 45.51 3.32 -21.54
CA SER A 685 45.47 4.79 -21.63
C SER A 685 45.71 5.30 -23.06
N GLY A 686 46.29 4.48 -23.93
CA GLY A 686 46.51 4.78 -25.34
C GLY A 686 45.21 4.66 -26.13
N CYS A 687 44.94 5.64 -26.98
CA CYS A 687 43.83 5.59 -27.90
C CYS A 687 44.37 5.05 -29.23
N SER A 688 44.20 3.75 -29.49
CA SER A 688 44.35 3.23 -30.84
C SER A 688 43.09 3.64 -31.60
N GLY A 689 43.16 4.77 -32.30
CA GLY A 689 42.02 5.36 -33.00
C GLY A 689 41.15 4.33 -33.73
N SER A 690 39.83 4.56 -33.66
CA SER A 690 38.69 3.88 -34.30
C SER A 690 38.06 2.69 -33.54
N VAL A 691 36.95 2.97 -32.82
CA VAL A 691 35.81 2.03 -32.85
C VAL A 691 35.00 2.42 -34.08
N SER A 692 35.19 1.68 -35.17
CA SER A 692 34.38 1.86 -36.35
C SER A 692 33.00 1.23 -36.10
N PHE A 693 31.97 2.07 -36.02
CA PHE A 693 30.60 1.62 -36.17
C PHE A 693 30.30 1.53 -37.66
N SER A 694 29.79 0.39 -38.11
CA SER A 694 29.16 0.33 -39.41
C SER A 694 27.96 1.28 -39.40
N VAL A 695 28.02 2.36 -40.17
CA VAL A 695 26.87 3.22 -40.42
C VAL A 695 25.96 2.46 -41.38
N TYR A 696 24.72 2.23 -40.99
CA TYR A 696 23.74 1.56 -41.85
C TYR A 696 22.89 2.61 -42.55
N VAL A 697 22.60 2.40 -43.84
CA VAL A 697 21.66 3.21 -44.61
C VAL A 697 20.38 2.39 -44.79
N VAL A 698 19.24 2.99 -44.42
CA VAL A 698 17.92 2.46 -44.73
C VAL A 698 17.31 3.35 -45.80
N ASP A 699 17.18 2.80 -47.01
CA ASP A 699 16.51 3.45 -48.15
C ASP A 699 15.35 2.58 -48.68
N ALA A 700 14.71 3.00 -49.77
CA ALA A 700 13.60 2.27 -50.38
C ALA A 700 13.95 0.82 -50.81
N SER A 701 15.24 0.48 -50.90
CA SER A 701 15.74 -0.85 -51.22
C SER A 701 16.06 -1.72 -49.99
N GLY A 702 16.00 -1.21 -48.76
CA GLY A 702 16.22 -1.97 -47.53
C GLY A 702 17.44 -1.50 -46.71
N LEU A 703 18.00 -2.40 -45.89
CA LEU A 703 19.17 -2.11 -45.06
C LEU A 703 20.46 -2.37 -45.86
N SER A 704 21.40 -1.43 -45.83
CA SER A 704 22.74 -1.60 -46.38
C SER A 704 23.77 -0.95 -45.46
N VAL A 705 25.05 -1.33 -45.59
CA VAL A 705 26.15 -0.64 -44.91
C VAL A 705 26.55 0.55 -45.78
N ALA A 706 26.64 1.75 -45.22
CA ALA A 706 27.20 2.93 -45.88
C ALA A 706 28.66 2.64 -46.30
N ASP A 707 29.14 3.26 -47.38
CA ASP A 707 30.51 3.11 -47.90
C ASP A 707 31.55 2.88 -46.78
N PRO A 708 32.36 1.79 -46.82
CA PRO A 708 33.32 1.45 -45.76
C PRO A 708 34.39 2.53 -45.50
N SER A 709 34.48 3.55 -46.34
CA SER A 709 35.35 4.72 -46.13
C SER A 709 34.74 5.82 -45.24
N VAL A 710 33.46 5.74 -44.88
CA VAL A 710 32.79 6.70 -43.97
C VAL A 710 32.75 6.11 -42.55
N GLU A 711 33.92 6.03 -41.93
CA GLU A 711 34.03 5.83 -40.48
C GLU A 711 33.94 7.21 -39.80
N SER A 712 32.80 7.53 -39.16
CA SER A 712 32.70 8.77 -38.40
C SER A 712 33.22 8.57 -36.97
N CYS A 713 34.40 9.12 -36.67
CA CYS A 713 34.85 9.34 -35.30
C CYS A 713 34.06 10.53 -34.71
N SER A 714 33.34 10.33 -33.61
CA SER A 714 32.82 11.46 -32.84
C SER A 714 32.82 11.17 -31.34
N GLU A 715 33.64 11.92 -30.60
CA GLU A 715 33.70 11.97 -29.13
C GLU A 715 32.43 12.53 -28.46
N GLY A 716 31.34 12.76 -29.21
CA GLY A 716 30.15 13.46 -28.73
C GLY A 716 28.82 12.68 -28.77
N LEU A 717 28.76 11.46 -29.32
CA LEU A 717 27.48 10.76 -29.55
C LEU A 717 26.95 9.94 -28.36
N PHE A 718 27.77 9.66 -27.34
CA PHE A 718 27.41 8.86 -26.15
C PHE A 718 27.19 9.71 -24.88
N GLN A 719 26.61 10.90 -24.99
CA GLN A 719 26.42 11.79 -23.83
C GLN A 719 25.20 11.46 -22.93
N SER A 720 24.38 10.45 -23.23
CA SER A 720 23.30 10.03 -22.30
C SER A 720 23.70 8.80 -21.48
N SER A 721 23.75 8.98 -20.15
CA SER A 721 23.97 7.92 -19.15
C SER A 721 23.06 6.70 -19.34
N ASP A 722 21.88 6.91 -19.90
CA ASP A 722 20.79 5.94 -19.95
C ASP A 722 21.02 4.86 -21.02
N MET A 723 21.61 5.22 -22.17
CA MET A 723 21.93 4.24 -23.23
C MET A 723 23.03 3.29 -22.81
N GLN A 724 24.08 3.82 -22.16
CA GLN A 724 25.17 3.00 -21.64
C GLN A 724 24.64 2.05 -20.56
N HIS A 725 23.72 2.53 -19.71
CA HIS A 725 23.08 1.72 -18.69
C HIS A 725 22.22 0.59 -19.29
N ILE A 726 21.38 0.87 -20.30
CA ILE A 726 20.55 -0.14 -20.97
C ILE A 726 21.41 -1.19 -21.67
N MET A 727 22.49 -0.78 -22.35
CA MET A 727 23.45 -1.72 -22.95
C MET A 727 24.10 -2.62 -21.90
N ASN A 728 24.55 -2.04 -20.79
CA ASN A 728 25.18 -2.80 -19.71
C ASN A 728 24.20 -3.82 -19.11
N ILE A 729 22.94 -3.44 -18.88
CA ILE A 729 21.88 -4.36 -18.47
C ILE A 729 21.75 -5.50 -19.48
N GLY A 730 21.74 -5.20 -20.78
CA GLY A 730 21.56 -6.23 -21.80
C GLY A 730 22.71 -7.17 -22.05
N ILE A 731 23.94 -6.69 -21.85
CA ILE A 731 25.13 -7.54 -21.84
C ILE A 731 25.05 -8.50 -20.66
N VAL A 732 24.70 -7.99 -19.47
CA VAL A 732 24.57 -8.76 -18.23
C VAL A 732 23.44 -9.79 -18.29
N GLU A 733 22.34 -9.46 -18.94
CA GLU A 733 21.16 -10.31 -19.06
C GLU A 733 21.12 -11.12 -20.37
N HIS A 734 22.23 -11.10 -21.14
CA HIS A 734 22.42 -11.87 -22.36
C HIS A 734 21.36 -11.67 -23.48
N TRP A 735 20.75 -10.49 -23.56
CA TRP A 735 19.85 -10.12 -24.67
C TRP A 735 20.45 -9.07 -25.61
N PHE A 736 21.57 -8.43 -25.23
CA PHE A 736 22.26 -7.50 -26.11
C PHE A 736 23.07 -8.24 -27.17
N ILE A 737 22.82 -7.93 -28.44
CA ILE A 737 23.51 -8.48 -29.60
C ILE A 737 24.48 -7.42 -30.12
N LYS A 738 25.72 -7.82 -30.43
CA LYS A 738 26.70 -6.89 -30.98
C LYS A 738 26.28 -6.48 -32.39
N PRO A 739 26.45 -5.21 -32.78
CA PRO A 739 26.10 -4.76 -34.14
C PRO A 739 26.84 -5.55 -35.24
N SER A 740 28.08 -5.97 -34.99
CA SER A 740 28.89 -6.81 -35.88
C SER A 740 28.26 -8.16 -36.21
N ASP A 741 27.41 -8.67 -35.32
CA ASP A 741 26.76 -9.97 -35.47
C ASP A 741 25.49 -9.86 -36.33
N ILE A 742 25.12 -8.64 -36.75
CA ILE A 742 23.99 -8.35 -37.61
C ILE A 742 24.49 -7.90 -38.98
N THR A 743 24.21 -8.72 -39.99
CA THR A 743 24.44 -8.36 -41.39
C THR A 743 23.14 -8.04 -42.11
N PRO A 744 23.15 -7.10 -43.07
CA PRO A 744 21.96 -6.85 -43.89
C PRO A 744 21.57 -8.09 -44.69
N GLY A 745 20.27 -8.41 -44.71
CA GLY A 745 19.71 -9.47 -45.54
C GLY A 745 19.40 -8.98 -46.96
N PRO A 746 18.85 -9.84 -47.84
CA PRO A 746 18.44 -9.43 -49.19
C PRO A 746 17.49 -8.22 -49.15
N LYS A 747 17.84 -7.23 -49.97
CA LYS A 747 17.26 -5.88 -50.10
C LYS A 747 15.72 -5.85 -50.13
N SER A 748 15.09 -5.75 -48.95
CA SER A 748 13.64 -5.57 -48.82
C SER A 748 13.25 -4.95 -47.47
N ILE A 749 12.43 -3.91 -47.50
CA ILE A 749 11.68 -3.43 -46.34
C ILE A 749 10.50 -4.39 -46.14
N LEU A 750 10.40 -5.00 -44.96
CA LEU A 750 9.34 -5.93 -44.60
C LEU A 750 8.07 -5.21 -44.14
N GLY A 751 8.21 -4.00 -43.60
CA GLY A 751 7.09 -3.16 -43.19
C GLY A 751 7.52 -1.77 -42.70
N SER A 752 6.62 -0.80 -42.79
CA SER A 752 6.82 0.56 -42.25
C SER A 752 5.53 1.02 -41.59
N GLY A 753 5.55 1.17 -40.26
CA GLY A 753 4.36 1.46 -39.44
C GLY A 753 4.58 2.61 -38.46
N SER A 754 3.64 2.83 -37.53
CA SER A 754 3.76 3.86 -36.49
C SER A 754 4.95 3.66 -35.56
N PHE A 755 5.43 2.41 -35.42
CA PHE A 755 6.46 2.03 -34.45
C PHE A 755 7.88 1.94 -35.02
N GLY A 756 8.05 2.09 -36.34
CA GLY A 756 9.36 1.87 -36.96
C GLY A 756 9.32 1.38 -38.40
N ILE A 757 10.51 1.09 -38.91
CA ILE A 757 10.76 0.36 -40.15
C ILE A 757 11.25 -1.05 -39.76
N VAL A 758 10.72 -2.07 -40.40
CA VAL A 758 11.16 -3.45 -40.24
C VAL A 758 11.88 -3.89 -41.50
N VAL A 759 13.11 -4.38 -41.35
CA VAL A 759 13.96 -4.86 -42.45
C VAL A 759 14.39 -6.30 -42.23
N LYS A 760 14.69 -7.01 -43.31
CA LYS A 760 15.27 -8.36 -43.22
C LYS A 760 16.77 -8.29 -42.94
N GLY A 761 17.25 -9.10 -42.01
CA GLY A 761 18.65 -9.21 -41.63
C GLY A 761 19.08 -10.65 -41.41
N MET A 762 20.35 -10.82 -41.07
CA MET A 762 20.92 -12.11 -40.70
C MET A 762 21.78 -11.97 -39.44
N LEU A 763 21.43 -12.74 -38.42
CA LEU A 763 22.12 -12.84 -37.14
C LEU A 763 23.18 -13.96 -37.19
N ASN A 764 24.39 -13.66 -36.75
CA ASN A 764 25.55 -14.58 -36.74
C ASN A 764 25.80 -15.24 -38.10
N TYR A 765 25.53 -14.54 -39.19
CA TYR A 765 25.65 -15.04 -40.58
C TYR A 765 24.83 -16.29 -40.92
N ALA A 766 23.90 -16.72 -40.06
CA ALA A 766 23.21 -18.01 -40.20
C ALA A 766 21.70 -17.97 -39.93
N THR A 767 21.23 -17.06 -39.06
CA THR A 767 19.82 -17.00 -38.67
C THR A 767 19.14 -15.82 -39.34
N GLU A 768 18.13 -16.05 -40.16
CA GLU A 768 17.33 -14.98 -40.75
C GLU A 768 16.48 -14.29 -39.66
N VAL A 769 16.54 -12.96 -39.61
CA VAL A 769 15.88 -12.16 -38.57
C VAL A 769 15.13 -10.98 -39.17
N ALA A 770 14.11 -10.52 -38.45
CA ALA A 770 13.44 -9.25 -38.69
C ALA A 770 14.00 -8.20 -37.73
N ILE A 771 14.49 -7.09 -38.25
CA ILE A 771 15.09 -6.00 -37.47
C ILE A 771 14.10 -4.84 -37.43
N LYS A 772 13.56 -4.53 -36.25
CA LYS A 772 12.63 -3.40 -36.03
C LYS A 772 13.42 -2.17 -35.57
N ILE A 773 13.42 -1.14 -36.39
CA ILE A 773 14.20 0.10 -36.24
C ILE A 773 13.24 1.27 -36.01
N PRO A 774 13.42 2.11 -34.98
CA PRO A 774 12.54 3.27 -34.72
C PRO A 774 12.68 4.35 -35.81
N LYS A 775 11.61 5.15 -36.04
CA LYS A 775 11.55 6.18 -37.09
C LYS A 775 12.18 7.53 -36.70
N THR A 776 12.36 7.82 -35.42
CA THR A 776 12.77 9.13 -34.88
C THR A 776 13.97 8.99 -33.94
N ARG A 777 14.76 10.07 -33.82
CA ARG A 777 15.91 10.16 -32.90
C ARG A 777 15.47 10.18 -31.42
N PHE A 778 16.43 9.95 -30.53
CA PHE A 778 16.30 9.94 -29.07
C PHE A 778 15.42 11.09 -28.52
N GLN A 779 14.49 10.75 -27.61
CA GLN A 779 13.46 11.59 -26.95
C GLN A 779 12.04 11.59 -27.58
N SER A 780 11.60 10.49 -28.21
CA SER A 780 10.28 10.40 -28.84
C SER A 780 9.38 9.30 -28.22
N ARG A 781 8.05 9.43 -28.42
CA ARG A 781 7.02 8.50 -27.88
C ARG A 781 7.24 7.06 -28.35
N GLU A 782 7.85 6.91 -29.51
CA GLU A 782 8.17 5.68 -30.22
C GLU A 782 9.24 4.84 -29.51
N GLU A 783 10.24 5.46 -28.87
CA GLU A 783 11.27 4.74 -28.08
C GLU A 783 10.72 4.17 -26.78
N SER A 784 9.83 4.91 -26.11
CA SER A 784 9.14 4.42 -24.91
C SER A 784 8.32 3.15 -25.20
N GLN A 785 7.77 3.04 -26.42
CA GLN A 785 7.03 1.87 -26.87
C GLN A 785 7.95 0.70 -27.22
N LEU A 786 9.09 0.96 -27.87
CA LEU A 786 10.08 -0.08 -28.19
C LEU A 786 10.80 -0.62 -26.94
N ALA A 787 11.09 0.24 -25.96
CA ALA A 787 11.63 -0.14 -24.66
C ALA A 787 10.61 -0.95 -23.84
N ASN A 788 9.33 -0.56 -23.88
CA ASN A 788 8.25 -1.34 -23.27
C ASN A 788 8.08 -2.72 -23.94
N GLU A 789 8.14 -2.77 -25.26
CA GLU A 789 8.12 -4.01 -26.05
C GLU A 789 9.28 -4.92 -25.67
N MET A 790 10.50 -4.37 -25.54
CA MET A 790 11.68 -5.12 -25.06
C MET A 790 11.49 -5.66 -23.62
N ARG A 791 10.96 -4.82 -22.71
CA ARG A 791 10.68 -5.21 -21.32
C ARG A 791 9.73 -6.40 -21.25
N LEU A 792 8.71 -6.44 -22.10
CA LEU A 792 7.75 -7.54 -22.15
C LEU A 792 8.34 -8.79 -22.80
N PHE A 793 8.99 -8.66 -23.97
CA PHE A 793 9.57 -9.78 -24.71
C PHE A 793 10.59 -10.60 -23.91
N ARG A 794 11.31 -9.97 -22.99
CA ARG A 794 12.22 -10.66 -22.07
C ARG A 794 11.56 -11.76 -21.23
N HIS A 795 10.25 -11.68 -21.03
CA HIS A 795 9.48 -12.61 -20.19
C HIS A 795 8.58 -13.55 -21.01
N ILE A 796 8.62 -13.48 -22.34
CA ILE A 796 7.67 -14.15 -23.25
C ILE A 796 8.43 -15.15 -24.12
N ARG A 797 8.11 -16.43 -24.02
CA ARG A 797 8.60 -17.48 -24.93
C ARG A 797 7.50 -18.50 -25.20
N HIS A 798 6.94 -18.49 -26.41
CA HIS A 798 5.88 -19.41 -26.81
C HIS A 798 5.88 -19.64 -28.33
N SER A 799 5.48 -20.83 -28.80
CA SER A 799 5.53 -21.21 -30.21
C SER A 799 4.61 -20.40 -31.13
N ASN A 800 3.56 -19.80 -30.58
CA ASN A 800 2.57 -18.97 -31.29
C ASN A 800 2.75 -17.46 -30.99
N ILE A 801 3.95 -17.07 -30.55
CA ILE A 801 4.38 -15.68 -30.40
C ILE A 801 5.72 -15.55 -31.12
N VAL A 802 5.96 -14.43 -31.80
CA VAL A 802 7.24 -14.18 -32.48
C VAL A 802 8.38 -14.22 -31.47
N LEU A 803 9.42 -14.99 -31.76
CA LEU A 803 10.56 -15.11 -30.87
C LEU A 803 11.39 -13.82 -30.85
N PHE A 804 11.74 -13.36 -29.65
CA PHE A 804 12.70 -12.29 -29.43
C PHE A 804 14.11 -12.87 -29.30
N HIS A 805 15.00 -12.51 -30.23
CA HIS A 805 16.40 -12.94 -30.20
C HIS A 805 17.26 -12.01 -29.34
N GLY A 806 16.94 -10.72 -29.31
CA GLY A 806 17.71 -9.73 -28.56
C GLY A 806 17.53 -8.33 -29.13
N ALA A 807 18.36 -7.38 -28.68
CA ALA A 807 18.37 -6.01 -29.19
C ALA A 807 19.81 -5.54 -29.46
N THR A 808 19.98 -4.65 -30.43
CA THR A 808 21.27 -4.09 -30.85
C THR A 808 21.19 -2.58 -30.96
N LEU A 809 22.32 -1.88 -30.87
CA LEU A 809 22.40 -0.47 -31.27
C LEU A 809 22.75 -0.36 -32.76
N MET A 810 22.02 0.47 -33.49
CA MET A 810 22.32 0.77 -34.89
C MET A 810 22.40 2.27 -35.13
N VAL A 811 23.40 2.68 -35.90
CA VAL A 811 23.51 4.03 -36.44
C VAL A 811 22.87 4.04 -37.82
N ILE A 812 21.71 4.69 -37.95
CA ILE A 812 20.94 4.71 -39.19
C ILE A 812 21.11 6.07 -39.88
N ASN A 813 21.43 6.05 -41.17
CA ASN A 813 21.57 7.23 -42.04
C ASN A 813 22.51 8.32 -41.46
N GLY A 814 23.60 7.90 -40.79
CA GLY A 814 24.57 8.82 -40.16
C GLY A 814 24.02 9.62 -38.96
N GLY A 815 22.89 9.19 -38.37
CA GLY A 815 22.27 9.82 -37.21
C GLY A 815 22.82 9.34 -35.85
N SER A 816 22.09 9.62 -34.77
CA SER A 816 22.41 9.08 -33.45
C SER A 816 22.14 7.57 -33.38
N PRO A 817 22.86 6.80 -32.54
CA PRO A 817 22.55 5.40 -32.30
C PRO A 817 21.11 5.21 -31.79
N CYS A 818 20.43 4.16 -32.25
CA CYS A 818 19.09 3.80 -31.80
C CYS A 818 19.02 2.32 -31.42
N LEU A 819 18.22 2.00 -30.39
CA LEU A 819 17.98 0.63 -29.98
C LEU A 819 17.04 -0.03 -30.99
N SER A 820 17.44 -1.15 -31.57
CA SER A 820 16.69 -1.91 -32.57
C SER A 820 16.45 -3.33 -32.08
N LEU A 821 15.22 -3.85 -32.26
CA LEU A 821 14.86 -5.20 -31.82
C LEU A 821 15.17 -6.23 -32.90
N ILE A 822 15.75 -7.36 -32.51
CA ILE A 822 16.02 -8.52 -33.34
C ILE A 822 14.97 -9.58 -33.05
N LEU A 823 14.07 -9.79 -34.00
CA LEU A 823 12.94 -10.70 -33.91
C LEU A 823 13.08 -11.83 -34.92
N GLU A 824 12.38 -12.94 -34.67
CA GLU A 824 12.24 -14.02 -35.63
C GLU A 824 11.65 -13.50 -36.94
N TRP A 825 12.28 -13.89 -38.05
CA TRP A 825 11.70 -13.66 -39.38
C TRP A 825 10.66 -14.74 -39.68
N VAL A 826 9.40 -14.32 -39.88
CA VAL A 826 8.29 -15.21 -40.22
C VAL A 826 7.97 -15.09 -41.72
N ASN A 827 8.06 -16.20 -42.44
CA ASN A 827 8.16 -16.23 -43.90
C ASN A 827 6.83 -16.18 -44.70
N GLY A 828 5.72 -15.76 -44.08
CA GLY A 828 4.38 -15.72 -44.71
C GLY A 828 3.63 -14.40 -44.69
N GLY A 829 4.26 -13.32 -44.25
CA GLY A 829 3.60 -12.01 -44.12
C GLY A 829 2.61 -12.00 -42.96
N ASN A 830 1.79 -10.95 -42.89
CA ASN A 830 0.72 -10.88 -41.89
C ASN A 830 -0.54 -11.62 -42.35
N PHE A 831 -1.43 -11.93 -41.40
CA PHE A 831 -2.64 -12.71 -41.66
C PHE A 831 -3.59 -11.99 -42.63
N GLY A 832 -3.60 -10.66 -42.63
CA GLY A 832 -4.28 -9.82 -43.63
C GLY A 832 -3.86 -10.16 -45.06
N GLU A 833 -2.55 -10.03 -45.32
CA GLU A 833 -1.93 -10.32 -46.62
C GLU A 833 -2.09 -11.79 -47.01
N TYR A 834 -1.92 -12.71 -46.04
CA TYR A 834 -2.08 -14.14 -46.27
C TYR A 834 -3.51 -14.48 -46.71
N MET A 835 -4.54 -13.95 -46.03
CA MET A 835 -5.93 -14.16 -46.42
C MET A 835 -6.25 -13.53 -47.77
N GLN A 836 -5.66 -12.38 -48.11
CA GLN A 836 -5.81 -11.78 -49.43
C GLN A 836 -5.20 -12.66 -50.52
N GLN A 837 -3.99 -13.20 -50.30
CA GLN A 837 -3.31 -14.13 -51.22
C GLN A 837 -4.09 -15.42 -51.41
N LEU A 838 -4.66 -15.96 -50.32
CA LEU A 838 -5.53 -17.11 -50.44
C LEU A 838 -6.75 -16.76 -51.30
N ARG A 839 -7.47 -15.66 -51.01
CA ARG A 839 -8.66 -15.25 -51.77
C ARG A 839 -8.38 -14.91 -53.25
N SER A 840 -7.16 -14.47 -53.60
CA SER A 840 -6.80 -14.06 -54.96
C SER A 840 -6.22 -15.18 -55.83
N ASN A 841 -5.67 -16.25 -55.23
CA ASN A 841 -5.18 -17.41 -55.96
C ASN A 841 -6.31 -18.43 -56.13
N ALA A 842 -6.58 -18.85 -57.38
CA ALA A 842 -7.51 -19.95 -57.69
C ALA A 842 -7.04 -21.34 -57.18
N VAL A 843 -6.07 -21.39 -56.26
CA VAL A 843 -5.62 -22.56 -55.47
C VAL A 843 -6.40 -22.61 -54.14
N PHE A 844 -7.58 -22.00 -54.09
CA PHE A 844 -8.53 -22.08 -52.98
C PHE A 844 -9.54 -23.21 -53.24
N GLU A 845 -9.07 -24.36 -53.71
CA GLU A 845 -9.90 -25.57 -53.76
C GLU A 845 -9.43 -26.50 -52.62
N ALA A 846 -10.32 -26.70 -51.65
CA ALA A 846 -10.25 -27.51 -50.43
C ALA A 846 -9.80 -26.84 -49.10
N ASP A 847 -8.56 -26.39 -48.91
CA ASP A 847 -8.01 -26.23 -47.54
C ASP A 847 -7.98 -24.80 -46.94
N GLY A 848 -8.38 -23.77 -47.70
CA GLY A 848 -8.22 -22.35 -47.31
C GLY A 848 -8.91 -21.96 -46.00
N HIS A 849 -10.13 -22.47 -45.76
CA HIS A 849 -10.86 -22.23 -44.51
C HIS A 849 -10.24 -22.98 -43.32
N ALA A 850 -9.77 -24.22 -43.54
CA ALA A 850 -9.07 -25.00 -42.52
C ALA A 850 -7.76 -24.33 -42.08
N PHE A 851 -7.04 -23.71 -43.01
CA PHE A 851 -5.83 -22.93 -42.73
C PHE A 851 -6.11 -21.66 -41.93
N ALA A 852 -7.14 -20.89 -42.32
CA ALA A 852 -7.56 -19.71 -41.55
C ALA A 852 -7.98 -20.10 -40.13
N TYR A 853 -8.74 -21.19 -39.99
CA TYR A 853 -9.14 -21.74 -38.69
C TYR A 853 -7.94 -22.14 -37.83
N LYS A 854 -6.96 -22.82 -38.43
CA LYS A 854 -5.74 -23.23 -37.73
C LYS A 854 -4.94 -22.03 -37.20
N ILE A 855 -4.87 -20.94 -37.95
CA ILE A 855 -4.23 -19.69 -37.53
C ILE A 855 -4.98 -19.07 -36.35
N LEU A 856 -6.32 -19.02 -36.38
CA LEU A 856 -7.13 -18.52 -35.26
C LEU A 856 -6.91 -19.36 -33.98
N LEU A 857 -6.84 -20.67 -34.12
CA LEU A 857 -6.57 -21.58 -33.01
C LEU A 857 -5.18 -21.34 -32.39
N ASP A 858 -4.17 -21.11 -33.23
CA ASP A 858 -2.82 -20.78 -32.79
C ASP A 858 -2.76 -19.42 -32.06
N VAL A 859 -3.50 -18.41 -32.53
CA VAL A 859 -3.63 -17.12 -31.86
C VAL A 859 -4.32 -17.26 -30.49
N ALA A 860 -5.42 -18.02 -30.41
CA ALA A 860 -6.09 -18.30 -29.14
C ALA A 860 -5.15 -19.00 -28.14
N ARG A 861 -4.29 -19.91 -28.62
CA ARG A 861 -3.27 -20.57 -27.81
C ARG A 861 -2.19 -19.60 -27.31
N GLY A 862 -1.70 -18.71 -28.17
CA GLY A 862 -0.74 -17.68 -27.80
C GLY A 862 -1.29 -16.67 -26.80
N MET A 863 -2.54 -16.22 -26.97
CA MET A 863 -3.21 -15.33 -26.03
C MET A 863 -3.52 -16.00 -24.69
N THR A 864 -3.90 -17.29 -24.70
CA THR A 864 -4.05 -18.07 -23.47
C THR A 864 -2.75 -18.10 -22.66
N TYR A 865 -1.60 -18.24 -23.32
CA TYR A 865 -0.29 -18.18 -22.66
C TYR A 865 -0.07 -16.81 -22.01
N LEU A 866 -0.25 -15.71 -22.75
CA LEU A 866 -0.05 -14.34 -22.23
C LEU A 866 -0.97 -14.03 -21.04
N HIS A 867 -2.21 -14.49 -21.08
CA HIS A 867 -3.20 -14.26 -20.04
C HIS A 867 -3.03 -15.15 -18.80
N LYS A 868 -2.22 -16.21 -18.87
CA LYS A 868 -1.86 -17.07 -17.73
C LYS A 868 -0.58 -16.66 -17.02
N LEU A 869 0.20 -15.73 -17.59
CA LEU A 869 1.41 -15.22 -16.93
C LEU A 869 1.04 -14.45 -15.66
N THR A 870 1.95 -14.43 -14.68
CA THR A 870 1.81 -13.64 -13.46
C THR A 870 3.01 -12.71 -13.34
N PRO A 871 2.83 -11.38 -13.52
CA PRO A 871 1.57 -10.68 -13.83
C PRO A 871 1.05 -10.94 -15.26
N VAL A 872 -0.27 -10.84 -15.43
CA VAL A 872 -0.99 -11.06 -16.71
C VAL A 872 -0.55 -10.02 -17.75
N ILE A 873 -0.32 -10.43 -19.00
CA ILE A 873 0.06 -9.52 -20.10
C ILE A 873 -1.13 -9.28 -21.04
N LEU A 874 -1.51 -8.02 -21.23
CA LEU A 874 -2.53 -7.56 -22.18
C LEU A 874 -1.88 -7.15 -23.50
N HIS A 875 -2.39 -7.62 -24.63
CA HIS A 875 -1.85 -7.31 -25.96
C HIS A 875 -2.28 -5.91 -26.44
N LEU A 876 -3.58 -5.60 -26.34
CA LEU A 876 -4.25 -4.32 -26.61
C LEU A 876 -4.27 -3.81 -28.07
N ASP A 877 -3.58 -4.47 -28.99
CA ASP A 877 -3.67 -4.18 -30.44
C ASP A 877 -3.73 -5.45 -31.29
N LEU A 878 -4.53 -6.43 -30.86
CA LEU A 878 -4.69 -7.69 -31.59
C LEU A 878 -5.55 -7.46 -32.85
N LYS A 879 -4.94 -7.69 -34.02
CA LYS A 879 -5.56 -7.48 -35.34
C LYS A 879 -4.84 -8.32 -36.40
N PRO A 880 -5.40 -8.53 -37.60
CA PRO A 880 -4.78 -9.37 -38.64
C PRO A 880 -3.37 -8.90 -39.06
N ALA A 881 -3.10 -7.59 -39.00
CA ALA A 881 -1.78 -7.04 -39.30
C ALA A 881 -0.71 -7.39 -38.24
N ASN A 882 -1.12 -7.74 -37.02
CA ASN A 882 -0.24 -8.10 -35.90
C ASN A 882 -0.23 -9.62 -35.63
N ILE A 883 -0.71 -10.42 -36.59
CA ILE A 883 -0.63 -11.87 -36.61
C ILE A 883 0.22 -12.25 -37.83
N LEU A 884 1.41 -12.81 -37.62
CA LEU A 884 2.26 -13.31 -38.69
C LEU A 884 1.94 -14.77 -38.98
N VAL A 885 2.06 -15.17 -40.25
CA VAL A 885 1.81 -16.54 -40.70
C VAL A 885 3.12 -17.17 -41.12
N GLU A 886 3.50 -18.28 -40.50
CA GLU A 886 4.61 -19.11 -40.97
C GLU A 886 4.10 -20.02 -42.09
N LYS A 887 4.77 -20.03 -43.25
CA LYS A 887 4.41 -20.86 -44.41
C LYS A 887 4.83 -22.32 -44.19
N SER A 888 4.20 -22.97 -43.23
CA SER A 888 4.21 -24.43 -43.05
C SER A 888 2.90 -25.04 -43.57
N VAL A 889 2.84 -26.37 -43.71
CA VAL A 889 1.58 -27.08 -43.97
C VAL A 889 1.35 -28.08 -42.82
N PRO A 890 0.35 -27.84 -41.94
CA PRO A 890 -0.55 -26.69 -41.92
C PRO A 890 0.18 -25.38 -41.53
N PRO A 891 -0.35 -24.19 -41.90
CA PRO A 891 0.26 -22.91 -41.55
C PRO A 891 0.20 -22.66 -40.05
N LYS A 892 1.10 -21.82 -39.56
CA LYS A 892 1.20 -21.51 -38.13
C LYS A 892 1.04 -20.03 -37.86
N GLY A 893 0.12 -19.69 -36.95
CA GLY A 893 -0.11 -18.32 -36.51
C GLY A 893 0.85 -17.91 -35.38
N LYS A 894 1.41 -16.70 -35.48
CA LYS A 894 2.26 -16.09 -34.45
C LYS A 894 1.87 -14.65 -34.16
N ILE A 895 1.68 -14.32 -32.89
CA ILE A 895 1.35 -12.96 -32.43
C ILE A 895 2.61 -12.10 -32.40
N THR A 896 2.52 -10.84 -32.84
CA THR A 896 3.62 -9.87 -32.87
C THR A 896 3.15 -8.47 -32.45
N ASP A 897 4.09 -7.53 -32.36
CA ASP A 897 3.88 -6.09 -32.10
C ASP A 897 3.32 -5.77 -30.70
N PHE A 898 4.19 -5.86 -29.69
CA PHE A 898 3.86 -5.61 -28.28
C PHE A 898 4.04 -4.14 -27.87
N GLY A 899 4.15 -3.22 -28.83
CA GLY A 899 4.40 -1.80 -28.58
C GLY A 899 3.33 -1.09 -27.74
N LEU A 900 2.10 -1.62 -27.71
CA LEU A 900 0.99 -1.11 -26.88
C LEU A 900 0.66 -2.00 -25.67
N SER A 901 1.28 -3.18 -25.61
CA SER A 901 1.03 -4.19 -24.59
C SER A 901 1.51 -3.73 -23.21
N ARG A 902 0.94 -4.32 -22.16
CA ARG A 902 1.29 -3.98 -20.77
C ARG A 902 0.81 -5.06 -19.81
N PHE A 903 1.33 -5.05 -18.59
CA PHE A 903 0.79 -5.87 -17.52
C PHE A 903 -0.62 -5.40 -17.12
N ALA A 904 -1.54 -6.34 -16.90
CA ALA A 904 -2.89 -6.06 -16.41
C ALA A 904 -2.80 -5.40 -15.03
N ARG A 905 -3.62 -4.36 -14.81
CA ARG A 905 -3.69 -3.62 -13.55
C ARG A 905 -5.13 -3.65 -13.06
N ASN A 906 -5.34 -4.02 -11.79
CA ASN A 906 -6.67 -4.35 -11.27
C ASN A 906 -7.50 -3.15 -10.79
N SER A 907 -7.12 -1.89 -11.07
CA SER A 907 -7.75 -0.78 -10.32
C SER A 907 -7.68 0.63 -10.91
N LEU A 908 -7.29 0.85 -12.18
CA LEU A 908 -7.25 2.20 -12.77
C LEU A 908 -7.88 2.26 -14.17
N PRO A 909 -8.65 3.32 -14.53
CA PRO A 909 -9.02 3.61 -15.91
C PRO A 909 -7.76 3.77 -16.76
N GLN A 910 -7.70 3.06 -17.88
CA GLN A 910 -6.50 3.01 -18.70
C GLN A 910 -6.69 3.86 -19.97
N HIS A 911 -5.60 4.41 -20.54
CA HIS A 911 -5.67 5.22 -21.76
C HIS A 911 -6.32 4.46 -22.94
N LYS A 912 -7.08 5.16 -23.80
CA LYS A 912 -7.52 4.65 -25.10
C LYS A 912 -6.28 4.29 -25.93
N VAL A 913 -6.11 3.02 -26.25
CA VAL A 913 -4.98 2.48 -27.04
C VAL A 913 -5.49 1.38 -27.97
N GLY A 914 -4.75 1.12 -29.04
CA GLY A 914 -5.10 0.11 -30.03
C GLY A 914 -5.80 0.69 -31.26
N THR A 915 -6.05 -0.18 -32.23
CA THR A 915 -6.71 0.17 -33.50
C THR A 915 -8.22 0.27 -33.32
N GLU A 916 -8.80 1.44 -33.58
CA GLU A 916 -10.22 1.77 -33.28
C GLU A 916 -11.23 0.72 -33.77
N LYS A 917 -11.01 0.11 -34.93
CA LYS A 917 -11.91 -0.90 -35.52
C LYS A 917 -11.91 -2.27 -34.80
N TYR A 918 -10.91 -2.55 -33.97
CA TYR A 918 -10.77 -3.80 -33.21
C TYR A 918 -10.86 -3.58 -31.70
N MET A 919 -11.03 -2.31 -31.28
CA MET A 919 -10.99 -1.88 -29.90
C MET A 919 -12.30 -2.23 -29.18
N ALA A 920 -12.19 -2.77 -27.96
CA ALA A 920 -13.35 -3.06 -27.13
C ALA A 920 -14.08 -1.77 -26.69
N PRO A 921 -15.41 -1.82 -26.48
CA PRO A 921 -16.19 -0.64 -26.08
C PRO A 921 -15.65 0.04 -24.82
N GLU A 922 -15.26 -0.73 -23.81
CA GLU A 922 -14.70 -0.22 -22.56
C GLU A 922 -13.34 0.46 -22.76
N VAL A 923 -12.52 0.00 -23.71
CA VAL A 923 -11.25 0.64 -24.08
C VAL A 923 -11.52 1.97 -24.81
N ALA A 924 -12.47 1.98 -25.75
CA ALA A 924 -12.86 3.16 -26.49
C ALA A 924 -13.46 4.25 -25.58
N GLN A 925 -14.22 3.83 -24.56
CA GLN A 925 -14.85 4.68 -23.54
C GLN A 925 -13.89 5.07 -22.40
N ARG A 926 -12.62 4.65 -22.42
CA ARG A 926 -11.60 4.92 -21.39
C ARG A 926 -12.00 4.41 -19.99
N LYS A 927 -12.74 3.30 -19.93
CA LYS A 927 -13.07 2.57 -18.70
C LYS A 927 -11.88 1.67 -18.29
N VAL A 928 -11.98 1.02 -17.13
CA VAL A 928 -11.03 -0.04 -16.74
C VAL A 928 -11.22 -1.22 -17.71
N TYR A 929 -10.12 -1.74 -18.24
CA TYR A 929 -10.14 -2.90 -19.13
C TYR A 929 -9.08 -3.91 -18.71
N GLY A 930 -9.44 -5.19 -18.85
CA GLY A 930 -8.60 -6.32 -18.50
C GLY A 930 -8.38 -7.26 -19.69
N PRO A 931 -8.04 -8.52 -19.43
CA PRO A 931 -7.92 -9.59 -20.44
C PRO A 931 -9.09 -9.64 -21.44
N GLU A 932 -10.29 -9.28 -21.00
CA GLU A 932 -11.55 -9.29 -21.75
C GLU A 932 -11.54 -8.34 -22.95
N ALA A 933 -10.68 -7.30 -22.95
CA ALA A 933 -10.52 -6.39 -24.08
C ALA A 933 -9.82 -7.07 -25.26
N ASP A 934 -8.81 -7.91 -25.00
CA ASP A 934 -8.13 -8.69 -26.03
C ASP A 934 -9.06 -9.76 -26.62
N VAL A 935 -9.96 -10.32 -25.80
CA VAL A 935 -10.99 -11.27 -26.23
C VAL A 935 -11.92 -10.61 -27.25
N PHE A 936 -12.36 -9.38 -26.98
CA PHE A 936 -13.18 -8.62 -27.94
C PHE A 936 -12.44 -8.37 -29.25
N SER A 937 -11.17 -7.94 -29.18
CA SER A 937 -10.34 -7.77 -30.38
C SER A 937 -10.20 -9.07 -31.18
N PHE A 938 -10.08 -10.22 -30.51
CA PHE A 938 -10.07 -11.52 -31.17
C PHE A 938 -11.42 -11.87 -31.84
N GLY A 939 -12.55 -11.57 -31.20
CA GLY A 939 -13.88 -11.71 -31.81
C GLY A 939 -14.00 -10.93 -33.13
N ARG A 940 -13.47 -9.70 -33.17
CA ARG A 940 -13.40 -8.87 -34.39
C ARG A 940 -12.50 -9.50 -35.47
N VAL A 941 -11.40 -10.15 -35.08
CA VAL A 941 -10.52 -10.89 -36.01
C VAL A 941 -11.24 -12.11 -36.59
N ILE A 942 -12.02 -12.84 -35.80
CA ILE A 942 -12.81 -13.99 -36.29
C ILE A 942 -13.84 -13.53 -37.32
N ILE A 943 -14.65 -12.51 -37.01
CA ILE A 943 -15.66 -11.98 -37.94
C ILE A 943 -15.01 -11.54 -39.25
N TRP A 944 -13.92 -10.76 -39.17
CA TRP A 944 -13.19 -10.34 -40.36
C TRP A 944 -12.65 -11.52 -41.17
N THR A 945 -12.24 -12.61 -40.52
CA THR A 945 -11.76 -13.83 -41.19
C THR A 945 -12.86 -14.50 -41.99
N ILE A 946 -14.07 -14.60 -41.42
CA ILE A 946 -15.25 -15.19 -42.06
C ILE A 946 -15.72 -14.31 -43.22
N THR A 947 -15.99 -13.03 -42.97
CA THR A 947 -16.70 -12.17 -43.91
C THR A 947 -15.78 -11.49 -44.93
N GLY A 948 -14.50 -11.29 -44.58
CA GLY A 948 -13.59 -10.42 -45.31
C GLY A 948 -13.83 -8.92 -45.05
N GLU A 949 -14.83 -8.55 -44.23
CA GLU A 949 -15.24 -7.17 -43.96
C GLU A 949 -15.23 -6.84 -42.45
N LEU A 950 -14.95 -5.57 -42.15
CA LEU A 950 -14.76 -5.07 -40.77
C LEU A 950 -16.07 -4.63 -40.08
N CYS A 951 -17.17 -4.47 -40.82
CA CYS A 951 -18.47 -4.04 -40.27
C CYS A 951 -19.65 -4.68 -41.03
N PRO A 952 -20.14 -5.86 -40.63
CA PRO A 952 -21.50 -6.23 -40.93
C PRO A 952 -22.40 -5.65 -39.84
N GLU A 953 -23.00 -4.48 -40.07
CA GLU A 953 -24.26 -4.17 -39.40
C GLU A 953 -25.26 -5.25 -39.85
N LEU A 954 -25.50 -6.23 -38.97
CA LEU A 954 -26.18 -7.50 -39.21
C LEU A 954 -25.44 -8.46 -40.17
N ILE A 955 -25.10 -9.65 -39.66
CA ILE A 955 -25.02 -10.86 -40.50
C ILE A 955 -26.47 -11.17 -40.94
N SER A 956 -27.01 -10.37 -41.86
CA SER A 956 -28.28 -10.69 -42.51
C SER A 956 -28.01 -11.79 -43.51
N SER A 957 -28.28 -13.02 -43.10
CA SER A 957 -28.57 -14.19 -43.96
C SER A 957 -27.89 -14.20 -45.34
N THR A 958 -26.57 -14.00 -45.39
CA THR A 958 -25.83 -14.05 -46.65
C THR A 958 -25.56 -15.52 -46.94
N SER A 959 -26.06 -15.98 -48.08
CA SER A 959 -26.03 -17.37 -48.51
C SER A 959 -24.60 -17.79 -48.84
N PHE A 960 -23.94 -18.46 -47.89
CA PHE A 960 -22.65 -19.10 -48.13
C PHE A 960 -22.84 -20.31 -49.06
N LYS A 961 -22.19 -20.28 -50.22
CA LYS A 961 -22.17 -21.41 -51.16
C LYS A 961 -21.14 -22.45 -50.71
N GLY A 962 -21.61 -23.57 -50.17
CA GLY A 962 -20.80 -24.77 -49.87
C GLY A 962 -21.29 -25.50 -48.62
N GLN A 963 -21.79 -26.73 -48.76
CA GLN A 963 -22.31 -27.53 -47.64
C GLN A 963 -21.21 -28.12 -46.73
N GLU A 964 -19.95 -28.15 -47.16
CA GLU A 964 -18.86 -28.86 -46.46
C GLU A 964 -18.23 -28.06 -45.29
N ASP A 965 -18.28 -26.72 -45.28
CA ASP A 965 -17.69 -25.86 -44.24
C ASP A 965 -18.70 -25.28 -43.23
N ALA A 966 -19.99 -25.64 -43.33
CA ALA A 966 -21.06 -25.01 -42.56
C ALA A 966 -20.87 -25.12 -41.03
N CYS A 967 -20.36 -26.26 -40.56
CA CYS A 967 -20.07 -26.50 -39.14
C CYS A 967 -18.91 -25.62 -38.61
N LEU A 968 -17.88 -25.40 -39.44
CA LEU A 968 -16.73 -24.57 -39.12
C LEU A 968 -17.14 -23.10 -38.97
N PHE A 969 -17.92 -22.60 -39.93
CA PHE A 969 -18.44 -21.24 -39.90
C PHE A 969 -19.40 -20.99 -38.74
N GLN A 970 -20.28 -21.96 -38.46
CA GLN A 970 -21.17 -21.87 -37.29
C GLN A 970 -20.37 -21.81 -35.98
N THR A 971 -19.36 -22.67 -35.82
CA THR A 971 -18.50 -22.66 -34.63
C THR A 971 -17.77 -21.32 -34.48
N LEU A 972 -17.23 -20.76 -35.56
CA LEU A 972 -16.56 -19.47 -35.54
C LEU A 972 -17.53 -18.30 -35.24
N ASP A 973 -18.75 -18.32 -35.78
CA ASP A 973 -19.76 -17.29 -35.55
C ASP A 973 -20.26 -17.27 -34.09
N GLU A 974 -20.51 -18.45 -33.50
CA GLU A 974 -20.90 -18.57 -32.09
C GLU A 974 -19.79 -18.12 -31.15
N VAL A 975 -18.54 -18.53 -31.42
CA VAL A 975 -17.38 -18.10 -30.63
C VAL A 975 -17.18 -16.59 -30.77
N ALA A 976 -17.25 -16.05 -31.98
CA ALA A 976 -17.12 -14.61 -32.22
C ALA A 976 -18.20 -13.81 -31.50
N SER A 977 -19.46 -14.24 -31.57
CA SER A 977 -20.58 -13.60 -30.86
C SER A 977 -20.34 -13.54 -29.36
N SER A 978 -19.90 -14.64 -28.74
CA SER A 978 -19.57 -14.65 -27.31
C SER A 978 -18.37 -13.77 -26.94
N CYS A 979 -17.42 -13.57 -27.86
CA CYS A 979 -16.29 -12.67 -27.65
C CYS A 979 -16.70 -11.19 -27.79
N LEU A 980 -17.79 -10.90 -28.49
CA LEU A 980 -18.26 -9.55 -28.82
C LEU A 980 -19.36 -9.01 -27.88
N GLU A 981 -19.61 -9.70 -26.76
CA GLU A 981 -20.53 -9.22 -25.72
C GLU A 981 -20.18 -7.80 -25.24
N GLU A 982 -21.22 -6.97 -25.04
CA GLU A 982 -21.07 -5.56 -24.66
C GLU A 982 -20.38 -5.43 -23.29
N GLU A 983 -20.82 -6.25 -22.34
CA GLU A 983 -20.30 -6.29 -20.98
C GLU A 983 -19.03 -7.16 -20.89
N PRO A 984 -17.86 -6.63 -20.45
CA PRO A 984 -16.59 -7.37 -20.50
C PRO A 984 -16.61 -8.70 -19.74
N HIS A 985 -17.26 -8.75 -18.58
CA HIS A 985 -17.34 -9.94 -17.72
C HIS A 985 -18.20 -11.07 -18.30
N MET A 986 -18.97 -10.81 -19.35
CA MET A 986 -19.76 -11.82 -20.06
C MET A 986 -18.94 -12.53 -21.15
N ARG A 987 -17.78 -11.99 -21.52
CA ARG A 987 -16.90 -12.57 -22.54
C ARG A 987 -16.14 -13.78 -21.96
N PRO A 988 -15.91 -14.83 -22.74
CA PRO A 988 -15.13 -15.99 -22.29
C PRO A 988 -13.65 -15.63 -22.11
N HIS A 989 -12.95 -16.33 -21.23
CA HIS A 989 -11.48 -16.26 -21.18
C HIS A 989 -10.86 -16.99 -22.38
N PHE A 990 -9.65 -16.62 -22.80
CA PHE A 990 -9.00 -17.24 -23.97
C PHE A 990 -8.83 -18.76 -23.89
N PHE A 991 -8.68 -19.34 -22.69
CA PHE A 991 -8.65 -20.80 -22.57
C PHE A 991 -9.99 -21.45 -22.94
N GLN A 992 -11.11 -20.80 -22.59
CA GLN A 992 -12.46 -21.26 -22.96
C GLN A 992 -12.72 -21.04 -24.46
N VAL A 993 -12.21 -19.94 -25.02
CA VAL A 993 -12.23 -19.69 -26.48
C VAL A 993 -11.45 -20.77 -27.21
N TYR A 994 -10.24 -21.09 -26.76
CA TYR A 994 -9.41 -22.16 -27.31
C TYR A 994 -10.13 -23.51 -27.24
N ASP A 995 -10.69 -23.87 -26.08
CA ASP A 995 -11.41 -25.14 -25.90
C ASP A 995 -12.58 -25.27 -26.89
N ARG A 996 -13.40 -24.21 -27.03
CA ARG A 996 -14.52 -24.17 -27.99
C ARG A 996 -14.06 -24.29 -29.45
N LEU A 997 -12.92 -23.70 -29.80
CA LEU A 997 -12.29 -23.88 -31.12
C LEU A 997 -11.60 -25.25 -31.29
N THR A 998 -11.45 -26.05 -30.25
CA THR A 998 -10.94 -27.44 -30.39
C THR A 998 -12.05 -28.50 -30.44
N THR A 999 -13.28 -28.15 -30.05
CA THR A 999 -14.44 -29.04 -30.02
C THR A 999 -15.57 -28.52 -30.92
N PRO A 1000 -15.56 -28.80 -32.24
CA PRO A 1000 -16.58 -28.31 -33.18
C PRO A 1000 -17.99 -28.81 -32.84
N LEU A 1001 -19.01 -28.01 -33.17
CA LEU A 1001 -20.41 -28.39 -33.00
C LEU A 1001 -20.79 -29.57 -33.91
N PRO A 1002 -21.70 -30.46 -33.51
CA PRO A 1002 -22.24 -31.48 -34.42
C PRO A 1002 -22.99 -30.83 -35.60
N PRO A 1003 -22.96 -31.43 -36.81
CA PRO A 1003 -23.65 -30.87 -37.98
C PRO A 1003 -25.17 -30.78 -37.72
N PRO A 1004 -25.86 -29.76 -38.28
CA PRO A 1004 -27.30 -29.62 -38.12
C PRO A 1004 -28.04 -30.84 -38.69
N PRO A 1005 -29.16 -31.27 -38.07
CA PRO A 1005 -29.93 -32.41 -38.55
C PRO A 1005 -30.50 -32.12 -39.94
N THR A 1006 -30.12 -32.94 -40.92
CA THR A 1006 -30.64 -32.90 -42.29
C THR A 1006 -32.15 -33.17 -42.27
N THR A 1007 -32.94 -32.12 -42.47
CA THR A 1007 -34.38 -32.26 -42.69
C THR A 1007 -34.62 -32.72 -44.12
N THR A 1008 -34.74 -34.04 -44.28
CA THR A 1008 -35.26 -34.64 -45.53
C THR A 1008 -36.69 -34.15 -45.73
N LYS A 1009 -36.90 -33.20 -46.65
CA LYS A 1009 -38.23 -32.87 -47.15
C LYS A 1009 -38.75 -34.10 -47.90
N ILE A 1010 -39.67 -34.84 -47.26
CA ILE A 1010 -40.54 -35.78 -47.95
C ILE A 1010 -41.42 -34.94 -48.88
N VAL A 1011 -41.27 -35.15 -50.18
CA VAL A 1011 -42.19 -34.64 -51.20
C VAL A 1011 -43.43 -35.53 -51.17
N LEU A 1012 -44.59 -34.93 -50.89
CA LEU A 1012 -45.90 -35.44 -51.28
C LEU A 1012 -46.43 -34.59 -52.43
#